data_AF-A0AA43LKS5-F1
#
_entry.id   AF-A0AA43LKS5-F1
#
_cell.length_a   1.000
_cell.length_b   1.000
_cell.length_c   1.000
_cell.angle_alpha   90.00
_cell.angle_beta   90.00
_cell.angle_gamma   90.00
#
_symmetry.space_group_name_H-M   'P 1'
#
loop_
_entity.id
_entity.type
_entity.pdbx_description
1 polymer ?
#
loop_
_entity_poly.entity_id
_entity_poly.type
_entity_poly.pdbx_seq_one_letter_code
_entity_poly.pdbx_strand_id
1 'polypeptide(L)'
;MKTKHTKLTILLAALVLMLVPSCSQEEFSNPPIKGEGGGSITFRLQGKRQPVSYATIATQQENVVDSLEIYMFSDRSAESKPNLLQKVFRLGSTDLNQTNADLETTIDVTGRMGKHIFYFVANGKDNASSLANINVGATTEEAFRERMTDIQTNLIKSPLLMTTRQEIVDIETPTDEEKKVKLYRRVARFDVENDASDTNFTIDNILVENVKQQGYAFGDATGTPAQTFATGKLPMIKNNDPSDFNIGTPVASAFYLYPTKLEDGQTVISFEGEFMGERRIYSLKGGTEIEANKRYILKIKKIAPNTPSLIIEREDWGDDGGEYEVEPKTDDMEIGALSLTPNTGIQVTGKTYDITDATSAGVVTIPVTSYTKSGTRMEVTYLHGTGNSDTKVTFNNSEAVLTYAAGYFQEYKINIPKPGKTPMHARVEIINNSRPEIRDTIYVKSVPNYDTTQEKPVLFGGIYWAPVNVGATEIGTTTDVKHHGLLFQWGRNIGFVYNGEKGTTPDVYPIMGAVSWEVAMEGDAKGLFIKSNSASGNDWLFPQDDSLWSGDKQRGPCPEGWRVPTKTELELIKTAYGTSYTANGGTVIWKAEEKRIEVKGDNLEKVLYFPAVGDRSHGSGNSTNQGMHGYYWSSDPFGLSLKILNFSASTLLIGNSGRAVGRSVRCVQE
;
A
#
# COMPACT_ATOMS: atom_id res chain seq x y z
N MET A 1 -24.26 -10.43 81.76
CA MET A 1 -25.49 -11.18 81.43
C MET A 1 -25.24 -11.99 80.16
N LYS A 2 -25.44 -13.31 80.26
CA LYS A 2 -25.61 -14.37 79.23
C LYS A 2 -24.57 -14.49 78.09
N THR A 3 -23.59 -15.40 78.14
CA THR A 3 -23.58 -16.86 77.81
C THR A 3 -23.98 -17.21 76.37
N LYS A 4 -23.02 -17.68 75.55
CA LYS A 4 -22.74 -19.10 75.13
C LYS A 4 -23.42 -19.43 73.79
N HIS A 5 -22.92 -20.20 72.83
CA HIS A 5 -21.70 -20.98 72.47
C HIS A 5 -21.82 -21.16 70.91
N THR A 6 -20.86 -21.57 70.06
CA THR A 6 -20.04 -22.80 70.08
C THR A 6 -19.08 -22.81 68.85
N LYS A 7 -17.81 -23.23 69.08
CA LYS A 7 -16.77 -23.98 68.30
C LYS A 7 -16.88 -24.12 66.75
N LEU A 8 -15.82 -24.27 65.93
CA LEU A 8 -14.63 -25.16 65.97
C LEU A 8 -13.75 -24.81 64.71
N THR A 9 -12.49 -24.36 64.81
CA THR A 9 -11.17 -25.06 64.72
C THR A 9 -10.61 -25.39 63.32
N ILE A 10 -9.33 -25.01 63.09
CA ILE A 10 -8.16 -25.70 62.44
C ILE A 10 -7.30 -24.68 61.67
N LEU A 11 -5.97 -24.73 61.52
CA LEU A 11 -4.77 -25.11 62.30
C LEU A 11 -3.58 -24.78 61.35
N LEU A 12 -2.52 -24.09 61.77
CA LEU A 12 -1.25 -24.07 61.04
C LEU A 12 -0.10 -23.64 61.97
N ALA A 13 0.98 -24.43 62.04
CA ALA A 13 2.22 -24.03 62.69
C ALA A 13 3.42 -24.68 62.00
N ALA A 14 4.49 -23.89 61.92
CA ALA A 14 5.72 -24.12 61.17
C ALA A 14 6.93 -24.26 62.11
N LEU A 15 8.05 -24.64 61.47
CA LEU A 15 9.43 -24.18 61.70
C LEU A 15 10.46 -25.14 62.36
N VAL A 16 11.35 -25.59 61.46
CA VAL A 16 12.76 -26.04 61.44
C VAL A 16 13.72 -25.70 62.62
N LEU A 17 14.58 -26.66 63.03
CA LEU A 17 16.06 -26.51 63.19
C LEU A 17 16.86 -27.82 63.51
N MET A 18 17.73 -28.21 62.55
CA MET A 18 19.11 -28.79 62.53
C MET A 18 19.68 -29.95 63.42
N LEU A 19 20.36 -30.89 62.69
CA LEU A 19 21.63 -31.67 62.92
C LEU A 19 21.65 -32.74 64.05
N VAL A 20 22.17 -33.98 63.97
CA VAL A 20 23.03 -34.86 63.10
C VAL A 20 22.75 -36.34 63.51
N PRO A 21 23.12 -37.38 62.72
CA PRO A 21 24.17 -38.34 63.17
C PRO A 21 24.99 -38.97 62.01
N SER A 22 26.28 -39.32 62.18
CA SER A 22 26.87 -40.59 62.66
C SER A 22 26.41 -41.88 61.95
N CYS A 23 27.38 -42.68 61.48
CA CYS A 23 27.31 -43.93 60.72
C CYS A 23 26.59 -45.12 61.40
N SER A 24 25.95 -45.99 60.58
CA SER A 24 26.02 -47.46 60.69
C SER A 24 25.63 -48.15 59.37
N GLN A 25 26.33 -49.24 59.04
CA GLN A 25 26.11 -50.18 57.93
C GLN A 25 24.70 -50.80 57.94
N GLU A 26 24.11 -50.95 56.75
CA GLU A 26 23.21 -52.08 56.45
C GLU A 26 23.67 -52.76 55.16
N GLU A 27 23.95 -54.06 55.26
CA GLU A 27 24.15 -54.96 54.13
C GLU A 27 22.83 -55.13 53.37
N PHE A 28 22.81 -54.75 52.10
CA PHE A 28 21.83 -55.26 51.15
C PHE A 28 22.52 -56.26 50.23
N SER A 29 22.15 -57.53 50.43
CA SER A 29 22.48 -58.65 49.58
C SER A 29 22.04 -58.37 48.14
N ASN A 30 22.97 -58.58 47.20
CA ASN A 30 22.69 -58.55 45.77
C ASN A 30 21.54 -59.51 45.44
N PRO A 31 20.44 -59.07 44.80
CA PRO A 31 19.60 -60.00 44.08
C PRO A 31 20.42 -60.56 42.89
N PRO A 32 20.22 -61.83 42.52
CA PRO A 32 21.04 -62.49 41.51
C PRO A 32 20.90 -61.76 40.17
N ILE A 33 22.04 -61.33 39.63
CA ILE A 33 22.17 -60.87 38.25
C ILE A 33 21.68 -62.03 37.37
N LYS A 34 20.50 -61.89 36.76
CA LYS A 34 20.08 -62.74 35.65
C LYS A 34 21.08 -62.49 34.51
N GLY A 35 21.84 -63.54 34.20
CA GLY A 35 22.64 -63.78 33.00
C GLY A 35 23.09 -62.57 32.17
N GLU A 36 24.41 -62.37 32.13
CA GLU A 36 25.09 -61.71 31.01
C GLU A 36 24.77 -62.47 29.70
N GLY A 37 23.68 -62.08 29.04
CA GLY A 37 23.40 -62.45 27.66
C GLY A 37 23.99 -61.41 26.73
N GLY A 38 25.03 -61.78 25.99
CA GLY A 38 25.57 -60.98 24.89
C GLY A 38 24.59 -60.94 23.72
N GLY A 39 24.36 -59.75 23.16
CA GLY A 39 23.51 -59.54 22.00
C GLY A 39 23.99 -58.33 21.20
N SER A 40 24.22 -58.52 19.90
CA SER A 40 24.52 -57.46 18.94
C SER A 40 23.30 -57.21 18.06
N ILE A 41 23.05 -55.96 17.66
CA ILE A 41 22.04 -55.62 16.65
C ILE A 41 22.74 -54.96 15.46
N THR A 42 22.46 -55.44 14.26
CA THR A 42 22.98 -54.86 13.02
C THR A 42 21.96 -53.93 12.39
N PHE A 43 22.34 -52.66 12.20
CA PHE A 43 21.58 -51.69 11.42
C PHE A 43 22.24 -51.50 10.07
N ARG A 44 21.42 -51.54 9.01
CA ARG A 44 21.88 -51.12 7.69
C ARG A 44 21.34 -49.74 7.36
N LEU A 45 22.24 -48.78 7.27
CA LEU A 45 21.91 -47.42 6.89
C LEU A 45 21.87 -47.31 5.37
N GLN A 46 20.84 -46.65 4.85
CA GLN A 46 20.82 -46.27 3.44
C GLN A 46 21.66 -45.00 3.25
N GLY A 47 22.97 -45.16 3.02
CA GLY A 47 23.92 -44.10 2.70
C GLY A 47 25.29 -44.67 2.33
N LYS A 48 26.19 -43.89 1.74
CA LYS A 48 27.54 -44.35 1.36
C LYS A 48 28.63 -43.39 1.82
N ARG A 49 29.77 -43.92 2.29
CA ARG A 49 30.92 -43.14 2.78
C ARG A 49 31.84 -42.64 1.65
N GLN A 50 31.63 -43.14 0.44
CA GLN A 50 32.41 -42.81 -0.76
C GLN A 50 31.45 -42.36 -1.85
N PRO A 51 31.86 -41.39 -2.70
CA PRO A 51 31.07 -40.98 -3.86
C PRO A 51 30.80 -42.19 -4.78
N VAL A 52 29.54 -42.58 -4.96
CA VAL A 52 29.18 -43.64 -5.91
C VAL A 52 28.27 -43.06 -6.99
N SER A 53 28.66 -43.29 -8.24
CA SER A 53 27.85 -43.01 -9.41
C SER A 53 26.78 -44.10 -9.53
N TYR A 54 25.55 -43.76 -9.17
CA TYR A 54 24.38 -44.23 -9.89
C TYR A 54 23.69 -42.98 -10.47
N ALA A 55 22.88 -43.14 -11.50
CA ALA A 55 22.10 -42.02 -12.03
C ALA A 55 21.12 -41.54 -10.93
N THR A 56 21.50 -40.51 -10.16
CA THR A 56 20.75 -40.08 -8.97
C THR A 56 20.73 -38.56 -8.85
N ILE A 57 19.54 -38.00 -8.62
CA ILE A 57 19.22 -36.57 -8.51
C ILE A 57 20.07 -35.83 -7.45
N ALA A 58 20.49 -36.52 -6.38
CA ALA A 58 21.37 -35.98 -5.34
C ALA A 58 22.85 -36.00 -5.75
N THR A 59 23.60 -34.94 -5.45
CA THR A 59 25.03 -34.89 -5.75
C THR A 59 25.82 -35.84 -4.86
N GLN A 60 27.04 -36.17 -5.27
CA GLN A 60 27.91 -37.06 -4.48
C GLN A 60 28.16 -36.52 -3.07
N GLN A 61 28.42 -35.21 -2.94
CA GLN A 61 28.67 -34.54 -1.67
C GLN A 61 27.43 -34.50 -0.76
N GLU A 62 26.24 -34.40 -1.34
CA GLU A 62 24.98 -34.41 -0.59
C GLU A 62 24.69 -35.77 0.06
N ASN A 63 25.26 -36.86 -0.44
CA ASN A 63 25.06 -38.22 0.06
C ASN A 63 26.12 -38.67 1.08
N VAL A 64 27.15 -37.85 1.33
CA VAL A 64 28.24 -38.20 2.24
C VAL A 64 27.78 -38.22 3.70
N VAL A 65 28.14 -39.30 4.41
CA VAL A 65 28.04 -39.42 5.86
C VAL A 65 29.47 -39.47 6.42
N ASP A 66 29.97 -38.30 6.85
CA ASP A 66 31.32 -38.13 7.40
C ASP A 66 31.38 -38.49 8.89
N SER A 67 30.29 -38.24 9.61
CA SER A 67 30.12 -38.66 11.00
C SER A 67 28.75 -39.28 11.20
N LEU A 68 28.66 -40.22 12.14
CA LEU A 68 27.41 -40.83 12.55
C LEU A 68 27.44 -41.06 14.06
N GLU A 69 26.39 -40.60 14.73
CA GLU A 69 26.11 -40.85 16.13
C GLU A 69 24.73 -41.52 16.25
N ILE A 70 24.64 -42.55 17.09
CA ILE A 70 23.38 -43.26 17.39
C ILE A 70 23.09 -43.08 18.89
N TYR A 71 21.95 -42.47 19.20
CA TYR A 71 21.50 -42.21 20.56
C TYR A 71 20.43 -43.23 20.94
N MET A 72 20.68 -43.99 22.00
CA MET A 72 19.78 -45.03 22.47
C MET A 72 19.11 -44.60 23.78
N PHE A 73 17.79 -44.48 23.73
CA PHE A 73 16.95 -44.14 24.88
C PHE A 73 16.27 -45.39 25.44
N SER A 74 16.11 -45.44 26.76
CA SER A 74 15.26 -46.42 27.42
C SER A 74 13.78 -46.17 27.10
N ASP A 75 12.97 -47.22 26.92
CA ASP A 75 11.52 -47.10 27.11
C ASP A 75 11.15 -47.24 28.59
N ARG A 76 10.59 -46.18 29.16
CA ARG A 76 10.13 -46.12 30.56
C ARG A 76 8.65 -45.78 30.67
N SER A 77 7.91 -45.94 29.58
CA SER A 77 6.47 -45.68 29.52
C SER A 77 5.70 -46.45 30.60
N ALA A 78 6.05 -47.72 30.84
CA ALA A 78 5.46 -48.56 31.88
C ALA A 78 5.68 -48.03 33.32
N GLU A 79 6.72 -47.23 33.56
CA GLU A 79 7.02 -46.59 34.85
C GLU A 79 6.41 -45.20 34.99
N SER A 80 5.68 -44.70 33.97
CA SER A 80 5.23 -43.31 33.89
C SER A 80 6.37 -42.29 34.10
N LYS A 81 7.58 -42.62 33.62
CA LYS A 81 8.77 -41.78 33.72
C LYS A 81 9.29 -41.40 32.34
N PRO A 82 10.01 -40.26 32.21
CA PRO A 82 10.58 -39.87 30.94
C PRO A 82 11.66 -40.86 30.49
N ASN A 83 11.67 -41.15 29.19
CA ASN A 83 12.73 -41.91 28.54
C ASN A 83 14.07 -41.18 28.70
N LEU A 84 15.11 -41.89 29.15
CA LEU A 84 16.44 -41.33 29.39
C LEU A 84 17.45 -41.91 28.41
N LEU A 85 18.40 -41.07 27.99
CA LEU A 85 19.51 -41.50 27.18
C LEU A 85 20.38 -42.50 27.95
N GLN A 86 20.60 -43.68 27.39
CA GLN A 86 21.40 -44.74 28.01
C GLN A 86 22.80 -44.87 27.40
N LYS A 87 22.94 -44.62 26.10
CA LYS A 87 24.21 -44.77 25.40
C LYS A 87 24.23 -43.92 24.13
N VAL A 88 25.43 -43.46 23.78
CA VAL A 88 25.72 -42.86 22.47
C VAL A 88 26.78 -43.72 21.80
N PHE A 89 26.48 -44.21 20.61
CA PHE A 89 27.40 -44.93 19.74
C PHE A 89 27.97 -43.94 18.71
N ARG A 90 29.26 -44.03 18.39
CA ARG A 90 29.93 -43.08 17.50
C ARG A 90 30.77 -43.81 16.48
N LEU A 91 30.66 -43.42 15.22
CA LEU A 91 31.33 -44.11 14.13
C LEU A 91 32.85 -44.08 14.34
N GLY A 92 33.47 -45.26 14.28
CA GLY A 92 34.90 -45.45 14.55
C GLY A 92 35.25 -45.72 16.02
N SER A 93 34.25 -45.86 16.90
CA SER A 93 34.45 -46.40 18.25
C SER A 93 34.39 -47.93 18.26
N THR A 94 34.84 -48.54 19.36
CA THR A 94 34.74 -50.00 19.58
C THR A 94 33.33 -50.55 19.45
N ASP A 95 32.33 -49.71 19.77
CA ASP A 95 30.93 -50.09 19.89
C ASP A 95 30.12 -49.75 18.62
N LEU A 96 30.76 -49.13 17.60
CA LEU A 96 30.17 -48.81 16.29
C LEU A 96 31.23 -48.87 15.19
N ASN A 97 31.39 -50.07 14.63
CA ASN A 97 32.35 -50.34 13.57
C ASN A 97 31.64 -50.54 12.22
N GLN A 98 32.19 -49.90 11.19
CA GLN A 98 31.73 -50.02 9.81
C GLN A 98 32.33 -51.26 9.15
N THR A 99 31.53 -52.02 8.40
CA THR A 99 32.00 -53.23 7.71
C THR A 99 32.17 -53.05 6.19
N ASN A 100 31.49 -52.08 5.55
CA ASN A 100 31.54 -51.89 4.09
C ASN A 100 31.21 -50.45 3.60
N ALA A 101 31.34 -50.22 2.29
CA ALA A 101 31.06 -48.94 1.62
C ALA A 101 29.58 -48.51 1.66
N ASP A 102 28.67 -49.42 2.01
CA ASP A 102 27.22 -49.21 2.10
C ASP A 102 26.75 -48.80 3.52
N LEU A 103 27.67 -48.31 4.37
CA LEU A 103 27.41 -47.88 5.76
C LEU A 103 26.63 -48.93 6.58
N GLU A 104 26.90 -50.22 6.36
CA GLU A 104 26.42 -51.26 7.26
C GLU A 104 27.15 -51.13 8.60
N THR A 105 26.38 -50.99 9.69
CA THR A 105 26.91 -50.72 11.01
C THR A 105 26.25 -51.62 12.05
N THR A 106 27.08 -52.36 12.78
CA THR A 106 26.61 -53.16 13.91
C THR A 106 26.86 -52.39 15.20
N ILE A 107 25.84 -52.32 16.05
CA ILE A 107 26.00 -51.82 17.42
C ILE A 107 26.00 -52.98 18.42
N ASP A 108 26.89 -52.89 19.40
CA ASP A 108 26.89 -53.80 20.52
C ASP A 108 25.93 -53.31 21.62
N VAL A 109 24.85 -54.07 21.83
CA VAL A 109 23.83 -53.79 22.85
C VAL A 109 23.93 -54.75 24.04
N THR A 110 25.07 -55.44 24.21
CA THR A 110 25.30 -56.38 25.30
C THR A 110 24.99 -55.77 26.66
N GLY A 111 24.19 -56.49 27.45
CA GLY A 111 23.72 -56.05 28.78
C GLY A 111 22.57 -55.03 28.76
N ARG A 112 21.92 -54.79 27.60
CA ARG A 112 20.85 -53.78 27.44
C ARG A 112 19.62 -54.38 26.76
N MET A 113 19.03 -55.37 27.42
CA MET A 113 17.81 -56.05 26.96
C MET A 113 16.55 -55.21 27.21
N GLY A 114 15.53 -55.37 26.36
CA GLY A 114 14.24 -54.70 26.45
C GLY A 114 14.00 -53.63 25.38
N LYS A 115 12.99 -52.79 25.60
CA LYS A 115 12.50 -51.81 24.62
C LYS A 115 13.34 -50.53 24.60
N HIS A 116 13.80 -50.14 23.41
CA HIS A 116 14.63 -48.95 23.21
C HIS A 116 14.19 -48.13 22.00
N ILE A 117 14.48 -46.83 22.05
CA ILE A 117 14.25 -45.89 20.94
C ILE A 117 15.62 -45.43 20.43
N PHE A 118 15.80 -45.43 19.12
CA PHE A 118 17.06 -45.06 18.49
C PHE A 118 16.91 -43.80 17.64
N TYR A 119 17.84 -42.86 17.81
CA TYR A 119 17.99 -41.71 16.93
C TYR A 119 19.34 -41.81 16.23
N PHE A 120 19.33 -41.68 14.91
CA PHE A 120 20.54 -41.67 14.11
C PHE A 120 20.78 -40.24 13.65
N VAL A 121 22.00 -39.77 13.82
CA VAL A 121 22.43 -38.42 13.44
C VAL A 121 23.69 -38.54 12.60
N ALA A 122 23.57 -38.25 11.31
CA ALA A 122 24.68 -38.11 10.41
C ALA A 122 25.09 -36.64 10.29
N ASN A 123 26.40 -36.37 10.29
CA ASN A 123 26.98 -35.03 10.10
C ASN A 123 26.53 -34.00 11.15
N GLY A 124 26.20 -34.46 12.38
CA GLY A 124 25.66 -33.62 13.45
C GLY A 124 26.64 -32.61 14.05
N LYS A 125 27.93 -32.97 14.13
CA LYS A 125 28.96 -32.17 14.81
C LYS A 125 29.12 -30.76 14.24
N ASP A 126 29.02 -30.63 12.92
CA ASP A 126 29.30 -29.39 12.19
C ASP A 126 28.01 -28.69 11.69
N ASN A 127 26.83 -29.25 12.00
CA ASN A 127 25.53 -28.74 11.52
C ASN A 127 24.45 -28.61 12.62
N ALA A 128 24.71 -29.11 13.82
CA ALA A 128 23.80 -29.07 14.96
C ALA A 128 24.57 -29.01 16.30
N SER A 129 25.25 -27.89 16.55
CA SER A 129 25.98 -27.61 17.79
C SER A 129 25.14 -27.75 19.05
N SER A 130 23.80 -27.66 18.95
CA SER A 130 22.90 -27.93 20.07
C SER A 130 23.01 -29.38 20.60
N LEU A 131 23.56 -30.32 19.82
CA LEU A 131 23.85 -31.69 20.25
C LEU A 131 25.10 -31.78 21.15
N ALA A 132 25.87 -30.69 21.29
CA ALA A 132 26.89 -30.58 22.32
C ALA A 132 26.19 -30.46 23.69
N ASN A 133 26.66 -31.20 24.70
CA ASN A 133 26.09 -31.29 26.06
C ASN A 133 24.87 -32.22 26.21
N ILE A 134 24.97 -33.40 25.59
CA ILE A 134 24.05 -34.50 25.84
C ILE A 134 24.70 -35.46 26.85
N ASN A 135 23.99 -35.75 27.94
CA ASN A 135 24.50 -36.51 29.08
C ASN A 135 23.73 -37.83 29.23
N VAL A 136 24.47 -38.94 29.16
CA VAL A 136 23.95 -40.27 29.46
C VAL A 136 23.41 -40.30 30.89
N GLY A 137 22.20 -40.84 31.07
CA GLY A 137 21.50 -40.93 32.34
C GLY A 137 20.76 -39.66 32.77
N ALA A 138 20.92 -38.53 32.07
CA ALA A 138 20.31 -37.25 32.45
C ALA A 138 19.46 -36.61 31.34
N THR A 139 19.85 -36.72 30.08
CA THR A 139 19.07 -36.14 28.96
C THR A 139 17.82 -36.98 28.69
N THR A 140 16.64 -36.35 28.76
CA THR A 140 15.36 -36.97 28.39
C THR A 140 15.19 -37.00 26.87
N GLU A 141 14.43 -37.98 26.36
CA GLU A 141 14.10 -38.03 24.92
C GLU A 141 13.35 -36.76 24.46
N GLU A 142 12.47 -36.23 25.31
CA GLU A 142 11.74 -34.98 25.05
C GLU A 142 12.69 -33.80 24.82
N ALA A 143 13.63 -33.57 25.74
CA ALA A 143 14.64 -32.52 25.60
C ALA A 143 15.63 -32.79 24.45
N PHE A 144 15.76 -34.04 24.00
CA PHE A 144 16.57 -34.40 22.85
C PHE A 144 15.86 -34.11 21.52
N ARG A 145 14.54 -34.30 21.44
CA ARG A 145 13.76 -33.93 20.24
C ARG A 145 13.73 -32.42 19.98
N GLU A 146 13.90 -31.62 21.03
CA GLU A 146 13.96 -30.16 20.95
C GLU A 146 15.32 -29.62 20.45
N ARG A 147 16.28 -30.50 20.14
CA ARG A 147 17.58 -30.07 19.65
C ARG A 147 17.47 -29.44 18.26
N MET A 148 18.24 -28.38 18.08
CA MET A 148 18.18 -27.49 16.93
C MET A 148 19.38 -27.66 16.01
N THR A 149 19.13 -27.39 14.76
CA THR A 149 20.15 -27.10 13.75
C THR A 149 20.92 -25.82 14.08
N ASP A 150 22.11 -25.65 13.50
CA ASP A 150 22.88 -24.43 13.65
C ASP A 150 22.21 -23.22 12.99
N ILE A 151 22.46 -22.02 13.55
CA ILE A 151 21.92 -20.76 13.00
C ILE A 151 22.47 -20.52 11.60
N GLN A 152 21.59 -20.54 10.61
CA GLN A 152 21.87 -20.22 9.22
C GLN A 152 22.07 -18.70 9.04
N THR A 153 23.30 -18.26 9.23
CA THR A 153 23.76 -16.90 8.89
C THR A 153 24.57 -16.86 7.59
N ASN A 154 24.91 -18.03 7.04
CA ASN A 154 25.66 -18.22 5.80
C ASN A 154 25.00 -19.32 4.95
N LEU A 155 25.48 -19.53 3.72
CA LEU A 155 25.05 -20.65 2.88
C LEU A 155 25.47 -21.98 3.54
N ILE A 156 24.50 -22.89 3.68
CA ILE A 156 24.75 -24.24 4.21
C ILE A 156 25.58 -25.00 3.19
N LYS A 157 26.60 -25.72 3.65
CA LYS A 157 27.50 -26.51 2.81
C LYS A 157 27.37 -27.98 3.15
N SER A 158 27.57 -28.85 2.17
CA SER A 158 27.74 -30.28 2.41
C SER A 158 29.05 -30.53 3.19
N PRO A 159 29.13 -31.60 4.00
CA PRO A 159 28.13 -32.66 4.18
C PRO A 159 26.92 -32.21 5.02
N LEU A 160 25.72 -32.64 4.64
CA LEU A 160 24.46 -32.14 5.22
C LEU A 160 24.03 -32.94 6.46
N LEU A 161 23.44 -32.26 7.46
CA LEU A 161 22.77 -32.91 8.59
C LEU A 161 21.67 -33.84 8.08
N MET A 162 21.72 -35.10 8.53
CA MET A 162 20.64 -36.05 8.31
C MET A 162 20.28 -36.72 9.61
N THR A 163 18.99 -36.89 9.85
CA THR A 163 18.54 -37.61 11.04
C THR A 163 17.38 -38.54 10.73
N THR A 164 17.16 -39.49 11.62
CA THR A 164 15.93 -40.28 11.65
C THR A 164 15.70 -40.82 13.05
N ARG A 165 14.44 -41.18 13.33
CA ARG A 165 14.03 -41.84 14.56
C ARG A 165 13.51 -43.22 14.20
N GLN A 166 14.05 -44.25 14.83
CA GLN A 166 13.50 -45.59 14.80
C GLN A 166 12.64 -45.79 16.05
N GLU A 167 11.35 -46.06 15.84
CA GLU A 167 10.40 -46.35 16.92
C GLU A 167 10.77 -47.64 17.66
N ILE A 168 10.13 -47.88 18.82
CA ILE A 168 10.53 -48.85 19.83
C ILE A 168 10.98 -50.19 19.24
N VAL A 169 12.23 -50.55 19.49
CA VAL A 169 12.85 -51.83 19.15
C VAL A 169 12.96 -52.65 20.43
N ASP A 170 12.39 -53.85 20.44
CA ASP A 170 12.49 -54.77 21.57
C ASP A 170 13.71 -55.69 21.41
N ILE A 171 14.61 -55.66 22.39
CA ILE A 171 15.84 -56.44 22.42
C ILE A 171 15.58 -57.63 23.35
N GLU A 172 14.95 -58.69 22.81
CA GLU A 172 14.54 -59.88 23.59
C GLU A 172 15.52 -61.06 23.47
N THR A 173 16.20 -61.22 22.34
CA THR A 173 17.24 -62.24 22.04
C THR A 173 18.19 -61.75 20.94
N PRO A 174 19.42 -62.29 20.78
CA PRO A 174 20.27 -61.97 19.64
C PRO A 174 19.57 -62.44 18.36
N THR A 175 19.09 -61.52 17.55
CA THR A 175 18.51 -61.82 16.24
C THR A 175 19.39 -61.20 15.16
N ASP A 176 19.72 -61.99 14.13
CA ASP A 176 20.39 -61.52 12.90
C ASP A 176 19.43 -60.68 12.01
N GLU A 177 18.39 -60.07 12.59
CA GLU A 177 17.41 -59.29 11.83
C GLU A 177 17.99 -57.93 11.43
N GLU A 178 18.33 -57.80 10.15
CA GLU A 178 18.73 -56.55 9.53
C GLU A 178 17.60 -55.50 9.60
N LYS A 179 17.83 -54.41 10.34
CA LYS A 179 16.93 -53.25 10.34
C LYS A 179 17.43 -52.20 9.36
N LYS A 180 16.66 -51.92 8.31
CA LYS A 180 16.96 -50.87 7.33
C LYS A 180 16.56 -49.51 7.89
N VAL A 181 17.51 -48.57 7.89
CA VAL A 181 17.32 -47.22 8.42
C VAL A 181 17.55 -46.20 7.32
N LYS A 182 16.53 -45.38 7.05
CA LYS A 182 16.59 -44.27 6.08
C LYS A 182 16.88 -42.97 6.81
N LEU A 183 17.92 -42.25 6.37
CA LEU A 183 18.28 -40.93 6.88
C LEU A 183 17.60 -39.85 6.03
N TYR A 184 17.09 -38.81 6.68
CA TYR A 184 16.45 -37.68 6.02
C TYR A 184 17.26 -36.42 6.23
N ARG A 185 17.57 -35.71 5.14
CA ARG A 185 18.22 -34.40 5.20
C ARG A 185 17.34 -33.41 5.95
N ARG A 186 17.95 -32.52 6.72
CA ARG A 186 17.22 -31.53 7.53
C ARG A 186 17.02 -30.17 6.86
N VAL A 187 17.40 -30.09 5.59
CA VAL A 187 17.27 -28.90 4.73
C VAL A 187 16.45 -29.26 3.49
N ALA A 188 15.93 -28.24 2.81
CA ALA A 188 15.47 -28.28 1.42
C ALA A 188 16.61 -27.87 0.49
N ARG A 189 16.68 -28.45 -0.71
CA ARG A 189 17.61 -28.07 -1.77
C ARG A 189 16.93 -27.19 -2.79
N PHE A 190 17.61 -26.14 -3.23
CA PHE A 190 17.17 -25.28 -4.32
C PHE A 190 18.14 -25.36 -5.49
N ASP A 191 17.59 -25.69 -6.65
CA ASP A 191 18.24 -25.62 -7.96
C ASP A 191 17.72 -24.39 -8.69
N VAL A 192 18.50 -23.89 -9.66
CA VAL A 192 18.14 -22.72 -10.45
C VAL A 192 18.31 -22.99 -11.92
N GLU A 193 17.29 -22.69 -12.71
CA GLU A 193 17.28 -22.86 -14.16
C GLU A 193 16.79 -21.58 -14.83
N ASN A 194 17.61 -21.02 -15.71
CA ASN A 194 17.19 -19.97 -16.63
C ASN A 194 17.90 -20.18 -17.97
N ASP A 195 17.15 -20.09 -19.07
CA ASP A 195 17.71 -19.98 -20.41
C ASP A 195 17.59 -18.52 -20.85
N ALA A 196 18.66 -17.74 -20.68
CA ALA A 196 18.63 -16.32 -21.02
C ALA A 196 18.38 -16.08 -22.52
N SER A 197 18.68 -17.05 -23.39
CA SER A 197 18.44 -16.94 -24.82
C SER A 197 16.95 -17.05 -25.19
N ASP A 198 16.17 -17.76 -24.37
CA ASP A 198 14.71 -17.85 -24.52
C ASP A 198 13.99 -16.75 -23.73
N THR A 199 14.34 -16.60 -22.45
CA THR A 199 13.64 -15.73 -21.49
C THR A 199 13.94 -14.25 -21.70
N ASN A 200 15.05 -13.89 -22.36
CA ASN A 200 15.62 -12.54 -22.40
C ASN A 200 15.92 -11.93 -21.03
N PHE A 201 16.02 -12.76 -19.99
CA PHE A 201 16.41 -12.36 -18.65
C PHE A 201 17.74 -13.00 -18.29
N THR A 202 18.69 -12.23 -17.77
CA THR A 202 19.94 -12.75 -17.20
C THR A 202 19.94 -12.55 -15.69
N ILE A 203 19.98 -13.64 -14.93
CA ILE A 203 20.15 -13.63 -13.48
C ILE A 203 21.58 -13.15 -13.15
N ASP A 204 21.67 -12.07 -12.38
CA ASP A 204 22.92 -11.59 -11.79
C ASP A 204 23.09 -12.13 -10.36
N ASN A 205 22.03 -12.08 -9.55
CA ASN A 205 22.07 -12.41 -8.14
C ASN A 205 20.77 -13.10 -7.67
N ILE A 206 20.89 -13.92 -6.63
CA ILE A 206 19.77 -14.46 -5.86
C ILE A 206 19.86 -13.93 -4.44
N LEU A 207 18.75 -13.38 -3.95
CA LEU A 207 18.58 -12.87 -2.61
C LEU A 207 17.59 -13.76 -1.85
N VAL A 208 17.94 -14.15 -0.64
CA VAL A 208 17.07 -14.93 0.25
C VAL A 208 16.94 -14.20 1.58
N GLU A 209 15.73 -13.74 1.88
CA GLU A 209 15.46 -12.82 2.98
C GLU A 209 14.41 -13.38 3.93
N ASN A 210 14.38 -12.85 5.16
CA ASN A 210 13.49 -13.30 6.24
C ASN A 210 13.51 -14.83 6.39
N VAL A 211 14.69 -15.41 6.18
CA VAL A 211 14.95 -16.84 6.30
C VAL A 211 14.81 -17.21 7.75
N LYS A 212 13.99 -18.23 8.01
CA LYS A 212 13.98 -18.92 9.29
C LYS A 212 15.36 -19.53 9.54
N GLN A 213 16.13 -18.93 10.44
CA GLN A 213 17.56 -19.24 10.55
C GLN A 213 17.85 -20.57 11.25
N GLN A 214 16.85 -21.23 11.85
CA GLN A 214 17.00 -22.52 12.49
C GLN A 214 15.74 -23.37 12.33
N GLY A 215 15.92 -24.68 12.38
CA GLY A 215 14.85 -25.64 12.59
C GLY A 215 15.27 -26.75 13.56
N TYR A 216 14.33 -27.67 13.82
CA TYR A 216 14.60 -28.87 14.61
C TYR A 216 15.51 -29.84 13.87
N ALA A 217 16.42 -30.47 14.63
CA ALA A 217 17.30 -31.50 14.11
C ALA A 217 16.53 -32.76 13.67
N PHE A 218 15.35 -33.06 14.24
CA PHE A 218 14.67 -34.36 14.04
C PHE A 218 13.32 -34.32 13.29
N GLY A 219 12.69 -33.15 13.11
CA GLY A 219 11.55 -32.94 12.20
C GLY A 219 10.20 -33.56 12.53
N ASP A 220 10.18 -34.71 13.18
CA ASP A 220 8.94 -35.40 13.52
C ASP A 220 8.63 -35.14 14.98
N ALA A 221 7.78 -34.15 15.22
CA ALA A 221 7.07 -34.08 16.46
C ALA A 221 5.63 -33.63 16.17
N THR A 222 4.77 -34.62 15.98
CA THR A 222 3.40 -34.47 16.44
C THR A 222 3.46 -34.01 17.91
N GLY A 223 3.17 -32.73 18.13
CA GLY A 223 3.01 -32.16 19.48
C GLY A 223 4.13 -31.28 20.05
N THR A 224 5.14 -30.83 19.29
CA THR A 224 6.07 -29.80 19.82
C THR A 224 5.46 -28.39 19.71
N PRO A 225 5.59 -27.50 20.72
CA PRO A 225 5.06 -26.14 20.68
C PRO A 225 5.55 -25.39 19.44
N ALA A 226 4.70 -24.52 18.88
CA ALA A 226 5.07 -23.59 17.83
C ALA A 226 6.16 -22.63 18.35
N GLN A 227 7.43 -23.02 18.21
CA GLN A 227 8.54 -22.17 18.59
C GLN A 227 8.79 -21.16 17.47
N THR A 228 8.83 -19.89 17.84
CA THR A 228 9.17 -18.81 16.89
C THR A 228 10.68 -18.76 16.76
N PHE A 229 11.18 -18.95 15.54
CA PHE A 229 12.60 -18.87 15.24
C PHE A 229 12.98 -17.46 14.78
N ALA A 230 14.22 -17.06 15.03
CA ALA A 230 14.75 -15.82 14.47
C ALA A 230 14.73 -15.86 12.94
N THR A 231 14.41 -14.72 12.33
CA THR A 231 14.50 -14.51 10.89
C THR A 231 15.70 -13.65 10.55
N GLY A 232 16.31 -13.90 9.39
CA GLY A 232 17.48 -13.14 8.94
C GLY A 232 17.66 -13.18 7.42
N LYS A 233 18.77 -12.61 6.95
CA LYS A 233 19.15 -12.62 5.53
C LYS A 233 20.36 -13.51 5.29
N LEU A 234 20.39 -14.20 4.15
CA LEU A 234 21.56 -14.94 3.71
C LEU A 234 22.50 -14.06 2.88
N PRO A 235 23.78 -14.45 2.75
CA PRO A 235 24.67 -13.84 1.77
C PRO A 235 24.09 -13.95 0.37
N MET A 236 24.26 -12.89 -0.42
CA MET A 236 23.83 -12.84 -1.81
C MET A 236 24.58 -13.90 -2.63
N ILE A 237 23.82 -14.71 -3.36
CA ILE A 237 24.35 -15.76 -4.25
C ILE A 237 24.52 -15.12 -5.61
N LYS A 238 25.75 -15.09 -6.13
CA LYS A 238 26.07 -14.42 -7.40
C LYS A 238 26.03 -15.40 -8.55
N ASN A 239 25.66 -14.91 -9.73
CA ASN A 239 25.86 -15.68 -10.95
C ASN A 239 27.35 -16.04 -11.10
N ASN A 240 27.63 -17.27 -11.54
CA ASN A 240 28.96 -17.90 -11.55
C ASN A 240 29.52 -18.32 -10.18
N ASP A 241 28.73 -18.26 -9.11
CA ASP A 241 29.07 -18.80 -7.79
C ASP A 241 27.87 -19.61 -7.24
N PRO A 242 27.80 -20.93 -7.51
CA PRO A 242 28.89 -21.80 -7.98
C PRO A 242 29.01 -21.94 -9.51
N SER A 243 28.01 -21.54 -10.29
CA SER A 243 27.96 -21.76 -11.76
C SER A 243 27.05 -20.73 -12.43
N ASP A 244 27.10 -20.66 -13.76
CA ASP A 244 26.26 -19.75 -14.54
C ASP A 244 24.80 -20.22 -14.52
N PHE A 245 23.90 -19.41 -13.98
CA PHE A 245 22.47 -19.71 -13.87
C PHE A 245 21.71 -19.56 -15.20
N ASN A 246 22.35 -19.01 -16.24
CA ASN A 246 21.69 -18.50 -17.45
C ASN A 246 21.80 -19.40 -18.69
N ILE A 247 22.35 -20.60 -18.54
CA ILE A 247 22.73 -21.50 -19.64
C ILE A 247 21.64 -22.51 -20.05
N GLY A 248 20.44 -22.41 -19.48
CA GLY A 248 19.30 -23.30 -19.77
C GLY A 248 19.40 -24.71 -19.16
N THR A 249 20.48 -25.03 -18.47
CA THR A 249 20.60 -26.28 -17.69
C THR A 249 20.46 -25.96 -16.20
N PRO A 250 19.67 -26.72 -15.41
CA PRO A 250 19.54 -26.49 -13.98
C PRO A 250 20.89 -26.55 -13.27
N VAL A 251 21.25 -25.46 -12.58
CA VAL A 251 22.35 -25.42 -11.64
C VAL A 251 21.91 -26.11 -10.36
N ALA A 252 22.40 -27.33 -10.17
CA ALA A 252 22.14 -28.14 -9.00
C ALA A 252 22.71 -27.50 -7.73
N SER A 253 21.97 -27.62 -6.63
CA SER A 253 22.42 -27.28 -5.27
C SER A 253 22.88 -25.83 -5.14
N ALA A 254 22.18 -24.90 -5.80
CA ALA A 254 22.49 -23.47 -5.76
C ALA A 254 22.48 -22.95 -4.31
N PHE A 255 21.54 -23.41 -3.48
CA PHE A 255 21.54 -23.19 -2.03
C PHE A 255 20.62 -24.18 -1.30
N TYR A 256 20.65 -24.11 0.04
CA TYR A 256 19.78 -24.90 0.91
C TYR A 256 19.12 -24.01 1.97
N LEU A 257 17.91 -24.36 2.39
CA LEU A 257 17.20 -23.70 3.50
C LEU A 257 16.68 -24.73 4.50
N TYR A 258 16.58 -24.35 5.77
CA TYR A 258 15.73 -25.08 6.71
C TYR A 258 14.23 -24.93 6.34
N PRO A 259 13.36 -25.84 6.82
CA PRO A 259 11.93 -25.78 6.52
C PRO A 259 11.30 -24.44 6.90
N THR A 260 10.69 -23.79 5.91
CA THR A 260 10.14 -22.44 6.01
C THR A 260 8.88 -22.31 5.14
N LYS A 261 8.28 -21.12 5.10
CA LYS A 261 7.15 -20.82 4.22
C LYS A 261 7.45 -19.57 3.39
N LEU A 262 7.13 -19.62 2.11
CA LEU A 262 7.33 -18.49 1.20
C LEU A 262 6.12 -17.56 1.27
N GLU A 263 6.18 -16.48 2.03
CA GLU A 263 5.07 -15.52 2.17
C GLU A 263 5.58 -14.11 2.45
N ASP A 264 4.73 -13.11 2.23
CA ASP A 264 5.03 -11.73 2.58
C ASP A 264 5.22 -11.60 4.11
N GLY A 265 6.28 -10.91 4.53
CA GLY A 265 6.74 -10.86 5.93
C GLY A 265 7.39 -12.14 6.47
N GLN A 266 7.48 -13.21 5.69
CA GLN A 266 8.25 -14.43 5.96
C GLN A 266 9.35 -14.61 4.91
N THR A 267 9.81 -15.83 4.63
CA THR A 267 10.91 -16.07 3.70
C THR A 267 10.55 -15.65 2.29
N VAL A 268 11.42 -14.86 1.64
CA VAL A 268 11.28 -14.41 0.25
C VAL A 268 12.55 -14.77 -0.51
N ILE A 269 12.38 -15.35 -1.70
CA ILE A 269 13.47 -15.64 -2.63
C ILE A 269 13.31 -14.70 -3.83
N SER A 270 14.36 -13.95 -4.17
CA SER A 270 14.33 -12.98 -5.27
C SER A 270 15.49 -13.17 -6.23
N PHE A 271 15.23 -13.00 -7.52
CA PHE A 271 16.21 -13.02 -8.60
C PHE A 271 16.41 -11.59 -9.11
N GLU A 272 17.58 -11.02 -8.91
CA GLU A 272 18.00 -9.76 -9.53
C GLU A 272 18.73 -10.06 -10.83
N GLY A 273 18.41 -9.31 -11.89
CA GLY A 273 19.03 -9.51 -13.19
C GLY A 273 18.71 -8.41 -14.19
N GLU A 274 19.10 -8.62 -15.45
CA GLU A 274 18.80 -7.73 -16.57
C GLU A 274 17.75 -8.35 -17.49
N PHE A 275 16.72 -7.58 -17.83
CA PHE A 275 15.71 -7.92 -18.81
C PHE A 275 15.66 -6.83 -19.89
N MET A 276 16.02 -7.17 -21.13
CA MET A 276 15.97 -6.22 -22.26
C MET A 276 16.70 -4.88 -22.00
N GLY A 277 17.90 -4.93 -21.38
CA GLY A 277 18.68 -3.73 -21.08
C GLY A 277 18.28 -3.00 -19.80
N GLU A 278 17.26 -3.47 -19.08
CA GLU A 278 16.79 -2.87 -17.82
C GLU A 278 16.95 -3.83 -16.65
N ARG A 279 17.45 -3.33 -15.51
CA ARG A 279 17.54 -4.15 -14.30
C ARG A 279 16.17 -4.42 -13.69
N ARG A 280 15.89 -5.69 -13.40
CA ARG A 280 14.63 -6.19 -12.83
C ARG A 280 14.87 -7.16 -11.68
N ILE A 281 13.85 -7.29 -10.83
CA ILE A 281 13.80 -8.28 -9.76
C ILE A 281 12.52 -9.09 -9.86
N TYR A 282 12.64 -10.41 -9.79
CA TYR A 282 11.54 -11.36 -9.73
C TYR A 282 11.53 -12.06 -8.37
N SER A 283 10.44 -11.95 -7.61
CA SER A 283 10.35 -12.49 -6.25
C SER A 283 9.30 -13.60 -6.14
N LEU A 284 9.67 -14.70 -5.48
CA LEU A 284 8.76 -15.75 -5.03
C LEU A 284 8.23 -15.39 -3.65
N LYS A 285 6.96 -14.97 -3.61
CA LYS A 285 6.16 -14.76 -2.41
C LYS A 285 4.77 -15.39 -2.64
N GLY A 286 4.43 -16.45 -1.93
CA GLY A 286 3.16 -17.18 -2.12
C GLY A 286 3.16 -18.53 -1.41
N GLY A 287 2.10 -18.81 -0.65
CA GLY A 287 1.95 -19.76 0.48
C GLY A 287 2.43 -21.21 0.32
N THR A 288 3.61 -21.40 -0.21
CA THR A 288 4.29 -22.66 -0.45
C THR A 288 5.10 -22.99 0.78
N GLU A 289 4.81 -24.14 1.38
CA GLU A 289 5.65 -24.69 2.43
C GLU A 289 6.92 -25.32 1.82
N ILE A 290 8.05 -24.97 2.40
CA ILE A 290 9.36 -25.52 2.08
C ILE A 290 9.67 -26.59 3.12
N GLU A 291 9.74 -27.84 2.67
CA GLU A 291 9.89 -29.01 3.52
C GLU A 291 11.33 -29.54 3.48
N ALA A 292 11.79 -30.11 4.59
CA ALA A 292 13.09 -30.77 4.64
C ALA A 292 13.10 -32.00 3.73
N ASN A 293 14.28 -32.35 3.22
CA ASN A 293 14.50 -33.51 2.36
C ASN A 293 13.71 -33.46 1.03
N LYS A 294 13.35 -32.27 0.57
CA LYS A 294 12.74 -32.02 -0.75
C LYS A 294 13.66 -31.16 -1.63
N ARG A 295 13.51 -31.31 -2.95
CA ARG A 295 14.21 -30.54 -3.97
C ARG A 295 13.23 -29.56 -4.60
N TYR A 296 13.68 -28.33 -4.80
CA TYR A 296 12.91 -27.29 -5.47
C TYR A 296 13.72 -26.75 -6.62
N ILE A 297 13.15 -26.69 -7.82
CA ILE A 297 13.79 -26.11 -8.99
C ILE A 297 13.14 -24.76 -9.27
N LEU A 298 13.92 -23.70 -9.14
CA LEU A 298 13.51 -22.33 -9.42
C LEU A 298 13.79 -22.04 -10.89
N LYS A 299 12.74 -21.93 -11.70
CA LYS A 299 12.83 -21.77 -13.15
C LYS A 299 12.39 -20.38 -13.58
N ILE A 300 13.12 -19.75 -14.47
CA ILE A 300 12.60 -18.59 -15.21
C ILE A 300 12.14 -19.09 -16.58
N LYS A 301 10.85 -18.95 -16.88
CA LYS A 301 10.23 -19.35 -18.14
C LYS A 301 9.60 -18.16 -18.84
N LYS A 302 9.66 -18.13 -20.16
CA LYS A 302 8.94 -17.15 -20.96
C LYS A 302 7.48 -17.58 -21.12
N ILE A 303 6.55 -16.75 -20.63
CA ILE A 303 5.11 -17.03 -20.73
C ILE A 303 4.42 -16.24 -21.85
N ALA A 304 5.04 -15.15 -22.32
CA ALA A 304 4.60 -14.37 -23.47
C ALA A 304 5.80 -13.64 -24.11
N PRO A 305 5.67 -13.07 -25.33
CA PRO A 305 6.67 -12.18 -25.88
C PRO A 305 6.99 -11.06 -24.89
N ASN A 306 8.23 -11.01 -24.44
CA ASN A 306 8.73 -10.04 -23.46
C ASN A 306 8.15 -10.15 -22.05
N THR A 307 7.69 -11.34 -21.64
CA THR A 307 7.22 -11.59 -20.28
C THR A 307 7.85 -12.87 -19.72
N PRO A 308 8.93 -12.78 -18.95
CA PRO A 308 9.44 -13.89 -18.17
C PRO A 308 8.62 -14.02 -16.89
N SER A 309 8.41 -15.26 -16.46
CA SER A 309 7.80 -15.64 -15.20
C SER A 309 8.78 -16.52 -14.44
N LEU A 310 8.82 -16.36 -13.13
CA LEU A 310 9.55 -17.25 -12.25
C LEU A 310 8.63 -18.43 -11.89
N ILE A 311 9.12 -19.63 -11.66
CA ILE A 311 8.31 -20.82 -11.36
C ILE A 311 9.09 -21.61 -10.33
N ILE A 312 8.40 -22.20 -9.37
CA ILE A 312 8.99 -23.17 -8.45
C ILE A 312 8.36 -24.54 -8.71
N GLU A 313 9.18 -25.50 -9.11
CA GLU A 313 8.79 -26.89 -9.25
C GLU A 313 9.32 -27.66 -8.03
N ARG A 314 8.44 -28.39 -7.34
CA ARG A 314 8.82 -29.28 -6.24
C ARG A 314 9.03 -30.69 -6.77
N GLU A 315 10.13 -31.30 -6.36
CA GLU A 315 10.40 -32.72 -6.57
C GLU A 315 10.84 -33.36 -5.25
N ASP A 316 10.61 -34.66 -5.14
CA ASP A 316 11.20 -35.44 -4.06
C ASP A 316 12.72 -35.54 -4.28
N TRP A 317 13.49 -35.38 -3.20
CA TRP A 317 14.96 -35.51 -3.25
C TRP A 317 15.39 -37.00 -3.41
N GLY A 318 14.45 -37.90 -3.79
CA GLY A 318 14.55 -39.34 -4.11
C GLY A 318 13.37 -39.82 -4.99
N ASP A 319 13.38 -41.08 -5.47
CA ASP A 319 12.64 -41.65 -6.63
C ASP A 319 11.09 -41.56 -6.71
N ASP A 320 10.39 -40.87 -5.81
CA ASP A 320 8.92 -40.86 -5.79
C ASP A 320 8.38 -39.44 -6.04
N GLY A 321 8.33 -39.03 -7.31
CA GLY A 321 7.98 -37.68 -7.74
C GLY A 321 6.47 -37.36 -7.75
N GLY A 322 6.17 -36.08 -7.53
CA GLY A 322 4.94 -35.41 -7.91
C GLY A 322 5.23 -33.93 -8.19
N GLU A 323 4.81 -33.43 -9.36
CA GLU A 323 5.01 -32.05 -9.80
C GLU A 323 3.91 -31.13 -9.24
N TYR A 324 4.31 -29.91 -8.84
CA TYR A 324 3.39 -28.81 -8.57
C TYR A 324 3.98 -27.53 -9.17
N GLU A 325 3.15 -26.80 -9.93
CA GLU A 325 3.48 -25.51 -10.53
C GLU A 325 2.84 -24.39 -9.70
N VAL A 326 3.64 -23.41 -9.28
CA VAL A 326 3.16 -22.19 -8.61
C VAL A 326 3.57 -20.99 -9.45
N GLU A 327 2.58 -20.27 -9.99
CA GLU A 327 2.78 -19.00 -10.69
C GLU A 327 3.03 -17.86 -9.68
N PRO A 328 4.10 -17.07 -9.80
CA PRO A 328 4.34 -15.89 -9.00
C PRO A 328 3.59 -14.68 -9.55
N LYS A 329 3.39 -13.71 -8.66
CA LYS A 329 2.87 -12.40 -9.01
C LYS A 329 3.93 -11.61 -9.77
N THR A 330 3.65 -11.35 -11.05
CA THR A 330 4.47 -10.51 -11.92
C THR A 330 3.88 -9.09 -12.01
N ASP A 331 4.76 -8.08 -12.01
CA ASP A 331 4.54 -6.75 -12.60
C ASP A 331 3.66 -5.70 -11.87
N ASP A 332 3.39 -5.83 -10.57
CA ASP A 332 2.51 -4.85 -9.89
C ASP A 332 3.25 -3.61 -9.38
N MET A 333 2.69 -2.40 -9.54
CA MET A 333 3.10 -1.26 -8.69
C MET A 333 2.34 -1.39 -7.37
N GLU A 334 3.03 -1.45 -6.24
CA GLU A 334 2.40 -1.54 -4.92
C GLU A 334 2.46 -0.18 -4.21
N ILE A 335 1.30 0.32 -3.79
CA ILE A 335 1.19 1.52 -2.96
C ILE A 335 0.90 1.07 -1.54
N GLY A 336 1.85 1.34 -0.65
CA GLY A 336 1.70 1.02 0.76
C GLY A 336 0.72 1.96 1.47
N ALA A 337 0.57 1.78 2.78
CA ALA A 337 -0.37 2.56 3.56
C ALA A 337 -0.07 4.07 3.49
N LEU A 338 -1.06 4.85 3.04
CA LEU A 338 -1.00 6.30 3.02
C LEU A 338 -0.99 6.82 4.46
N SER A 339 -0.05 7.70 4.78
CA SER A 339 -0.01 8.37 6.09
C SER A 339 -0.13 9.88 5.91
N LEU A 340 -1.02 10.48 6.70
CA LEU A 340 -1.23 11.93 6.74
C LEU A 340 -0.64 12.45 8.06
N THR A 341 0.43 13.24 7.97
CA THR A 341 0.98 13.91 9.17
C THR A 341 0.37 15.32 9.24
N PRO A 342 -0.22 15.69 10.39
CA PRO A 342 -1.57 16.21 10.35
C PRO A 342 -1.62 17.73 10.31
N ASN A 343 -2.64 18.22 9.60
CA ASN A 343 -3.20 19.53 9.78
C ASN A 343 -4.71 19.38 9.99
N THR A 344 -5.24 20.10 10.98
CA THR A 344 -6.63 20.00 11.44
C THR A 344 -7.60 20.38 10.32
N GLY A 345 -8.65 19.57 10.12
CA GLY A 345 -9.79 19.90 9.23
C GLY A 345 -9.78 19.25 7.84
N ILE A 346 -8.70 18.55 7.43
CA ILE A 346 -8.71 17.77 6.18
C ILE A 346 -9.61 16.54 6.33
N GLN A 347 -10.60 16.38 5.45
CA GLN A 347 -11.47 15.20 5.40
C GLN A 347 -10.96 14.21 4.35
N VAL A 348 -10.86 12.93 4.71
CA VAL A 348 -10.38 11.88 3.80
C VAL A 348 -11.50 10.90 3.49
N THR A 349 -11.78 10.68 2.21
CA THR A 349 -12.73 9.68 1.74
C THR A 349 -12.08 8.86 0.62
N GLY A 350 -11.71 7.62 0.91
CA GLY A 350 -10.88 6.82 0.02
C GLY A 350 -9.56 7.53 -0.30
N LYS A 351 -9.30 7.78 -1.59
CA LYS A 351 -8.12 8.52 -2.08
C LYS A 351 -8.40 10.00 -2.37
N THR A 352 -9.46 10.55 -1.78
CA THR A 352 -9.81 11.96 -1.91
C THR A 352 -9.55 12.71 -0.61
N TYR A 353 -8.74 13.75 -0.69
CA TYR A 353 -8.42 14.69 0.38
C TYR A 353 -9.18 15.99 0.15
N ASP A 354 -10.23 16.21 0.95
CA ASP A 354 -11.00 17.45 0.95
C ASP A 354 -10.41 18.42 1.98
N ILE A 355 -9.85 19.53 1.48
CA ILE A 355 -9.17 20.54 2.30
C ILE A 355 -10.05 21.76 2.57
N THR A 356 -11.34 21.71 2.22
CA THR A 356 -12.26 22.86 2.31
C THR A 356 -12.24 23.54 3.67
N ASP A 357 -12.21 22.75 4.75
CA ASP A 357 -12.25 23.23 6.13
C ASP A 357 -10.87 23.11 6.83
N ALA A 358 -9.81 22.84 6.08
CA ALA A 358 -8.47 22.69 6.63
C ALA A 358 -7.94 24.06 7.10
N THR A 359 -7.38 24.09 8.31
CA THR A 359 -6.86 25.34 8.88
C THR A 359 -5.40 25.61 8.52
N SER A 360 -4.70 24.61 7.99
CA SER A 360 -3.26 24.67 7.70
C SER A 360 -2.86 23.59 6.67
N ALA A 361 -1.66 23.70 6.08
CA ALA A 361 -1.16 22.84 5.00
C ALA A 361 -0.59 21.50 5.50
N GLY A 362 -1.04 20.37 4.96
CA GLY A 362 -0.64 19.03 5.40
C GLY A 362 0.35 18.33 4.46
N VAL A 363 0.90 17.20 4.91
CA VAL A 363 1.78 16.34 4.09
C VAL A 363 1.23 14.92 4.08
N VAL A 364 0.98 14.40 2.87
CA VAL A 364 0.67 12.99 2.64
C VAL A 364 1.94 12.27 2.22
N THR A 365 2.34 11.28 3.02
CA THR A 365 3.46 10.40 2.71
C THR A 365 2.93 9.12 2.06
N ILE A 366 3.52 8.77 0.92
CA ILE A 366 3.14 7.62 0.10
C ILE A 366 4.36 6.74 -0.12
N PRO A 367 4.44 5.59 0.54
CA PRO A 367 5.40 4.56 0.19
C PRO A 367 4.97 3.86 -1.11
N VAL A 368 5.85 3.86 -2.11
CA VAL A 368 5.61 3.21 -3.41
C VAL A 368 6.73 2.21 -3.67
N THR A 369 6.36 0.96 -3.95
CA THR A 369 7.28 -0.08 -4.37
C THR A 369 7.04 -0.40 -5.84
N SER A 370 8.10 -0.34 -6.64
CA SER A 370 8.09 -0.67 -8.07
C SER A 370 9.14 -1.72 -8.37
N TYR A 371 8.88 -2.61 -9.32
CA TYR A 371 9.79 -3.73 -9.63
C TYR A 371 10.75 -3.43 -10.79
N THR A 372 10.93 -2.14 -11.12
CA THR A 372 11.80 -1.66 -12.21
C THR A 372 12.73 -0.55 -11.71
N LYS A 373 14.00 -0.55 -12.11
CA LYS A 373 14.99 0.47 -11.69
C LYS A 373 14.60 1.90 -12.06
N SER A 374 13.87 2.07 -13.17
CA SER A 374 13.32 3.36 -13.59
C SER A 374 12.38 3.98 -12.55
N GLY A 375 11.89 3.19 -11.58
CA GLY A 375 10.99 3.65 -10.55
C GLY A 375 9.63 4.09 -11.09
N THR A 376 9.08 5.09 -10.43
CA THR A 376 7.83 5.78 -10.71
C THR A 376 8.09 7.27 -10.83
N ARG A 377 7.12 7.99 -11.39
CA ARG A 377 7.05 9.46 -11.32
C ARG A 377 5.66 9.89 -10.88
N MET A 378 5.57 11.14 -10.44
CA MET A 378 4.30 11.77 -10.08
C MET A 378 3.98 12.92 -11.03
N GLU A 379 2.72 13.01 -11.43
CA GLU A 379 2.20 14.09 -12.26
C GLU A 379 0.99 14.72 -11.57
N VAL A 380 0.93 16.06 -11.54
CA VAL A 380 -0.20 16.81 -10.97
C VAL A 380 -0.94 17.50 -12.10
N THR A 381 -2.22 17.17 -12.26
CA THR A 381 -3.11 17.80 -13.22
C THR A 381 -4.24 18.52 -12.48
N TYR A 382 -4.46 19.79 -12.77
CA TYR A 382 -5.61 20.52 -12.25
C TYR A 382 -6.81 20.29 -13.17
N LEU A 383 -7.83 19.63 -12.63
CA LEU A 383 -9.11 19.48 -13.32
C LEU A 383 -9.85 20.81 -13.33
N HIS A 384 -9.79 21.55 -12.22
CA HIS A 384 -10.37 22.89 -12.07
C HIS A 384 -9.57 23.72 -11.07
N GLY A 385 -9.48 25.03 -11.30
CA GLY A 385 -8.79 25.99 -10.42
C GLY A 385 -7.29 25.72 -10.33
N THR A 386 -6.46 26.53 -10.99
CA THR A 386 -5.02 26.25 -11.09
C THR A 386 -4.23 26.52 -9.81
N GLY A 387 -4.84 27.19 -8.83
CA GLY A 387 -4.17 27.74 -7.65
C GLY A 387 -3.10 28.77 -8.03
N ASN A 388 -2.93 29.80 -7.22
CA ASN A 388 -1.67 30.56 -7.22
C ASN A 388 -0.54 29.68 -6.61
N SER A 389 0.72 30.13 -6.66
CA SER A 389 1.87 29.36 -6.15
C SER A 389 1.65 28.75 -4.76
N ASP A 390 0.97 29.48 -3.89
CA ASP A 390 0.81 29.16 -2.47
C ASP A 390 -0.34 28.18 -2.20
N THR A 391 -1.19 27.95 -3.21
CA THR A 391 -2.33 27.02 -3.17
C THR A 391 -2.15 25.83 -4.10
N LYS A 392 -0.92 25.62 -4.62
CA LYS A 392 -0.60 24.48 -5.47
C LYS A 392 -0.23 23.24 -4.66
N VAL A 393 -0.67 22.08 -5.15
CA VAL A 393 -0.21 20.78 -4.72
C VAL A 393 1.19 20.61 -5.30
N THR A 394 2.16 20.44 -4.41
CA THR A 394 3.54 20.15 -4.80
C THR A 394 3.95 18.80 -4.25
N PHE A 395 5.00 18.22 -4.81
CA PHE A 395 5.52 16.97 -4.31
C PHE A 395 7.04 16.95 -4.40
N ASN A 396 7.62 16.11 -3.56
CA ASN A 396 8.99 15.68 -3.66
C ASN A 396 9.04 14.18 -3.40
N ASN A 397 10.03 13.52 -4.00
CA ASN A 397 10.21 12.09 -3.85
C ASN A 397 11.66 11.77 -3.51
N SER A 398 11.86 10.65 -2.83
CA SER A 398 13.19 10.06 -2.73
C SER A 398 13.65 9.54 -4.09
N GLU A 399 14.95 9.38 -4.26
CA GLU A 399 15.47 8.53 -5.33
C GLU A 399 14.93 7.10 -5.16
N ALA A 400 14.83 6.37 -6.27
CA ALA A 400 14.46 4.97 -6.25
C ALA A 400 15.61 4.18 -5.62
N VAL A 401 15.38 3.68 -4.40
CA VAL A 401 16.36 2.88 -3.66
C VAL A 401 15.94 1.44 -3.73
N LEU A 402 16.85 0.55 -4.12
CA LEU A 402 16.62 -0.87 -4.03
C LEU A 402 16.44 -1.25 -2.56
N THR A 403 15.23 -1.63 -2.19
CA THR A 403 14.94 -2.19 -0.88
C THR A 403 14.92 -3.69 -0.99
N TYR A 404 15.76 -4.31 -0.16
CA TYR A 404 15.86 -5.73 0.09
C TYR A 404 14.47 -6.42 0.15
N ALA A 405 13.47 -5.77 0.76
CA ALA A 405 12.07 -6.20 0.79
C ALA A 405 11.23 -5.87 -0.48
N ALA A 406 11.56 -6.49 -1.62
CA ALA A 406 10.66 -6.61 -2.80
C ALA A 406 10.51 -5.39 -3.73
N GLY A 407 11.60 -4.73 -4.10
CA GLY A 407 11.62 -3.82 -5.26
C GLY A 407 12.38 -2.51 -5.06
N TYR A 408 12.25 -1.60 -6.01
CA TYR A 408 12.71 -0.22 -5.94
C TYR A 408 11.67 0.64 -5.22
N PHE A 409 12.03 1.06 -4.01
CA PHE A 409 11.21 1.89 -3.14
C PHE A 409 11.40 3.37 -3.44
N GLN A 410 10.29 4.10 -3.49
CA GLN A 410 10.26 5.56 -3.48
C GLN A 410 9.24 6.03 -2.46
N GLU A 411 9.65 6.98 -1.63
CA GLU A 411 8.73 7.72 -0.77
C GLU A 411 8.34 9.03 -1.46
N TYR A 412 7.06 9.23 -1.71
CA TYR A 412 6.52 10.53 -2.12
C TYR A 412 5.98 11.29 -0.92
N LYS A 413 6.27 12.59 -0.89
CA LYS A 413 5.62 13.54 0.01
C LYS A 413 4.83 14.52 -0.84
N ILE A 414 3.51 14.41 -0.77
CA ILE A 414 2.59 15.37 -1.38
C ILE A 414 2.32 16.46 -0.35
N ASN A 415 2.76 17.67 -0.65
CA ASN A 415 2.43 18.85 0.12
C ASN A 415 1.03 19.32 -0.29
N ILE A 416 0.08 19.11 0.60
CA ILE A 416 -1.30 19.55 0.46
C ILE A 416 -1.41 20.98 1.01
N PRO A 417 -1.77 21.98 0.18
CA PRO A 417 -1.81 23.37 0.60
C PRO A 417 -2.97 23.63 1.58
N LYS A 418 -2.92 24.81 2.23
CA LYS A 418 -4.10 25.39 2.89
C LYS A 418 -5.15 25.73 1.83
N PRO A 419 -6.47 25.63 2.12
CA PRO A 419 -7.52 26.10 1.22
C PRO A 419 -7.32 27.58 0.85
N GLY A 420 -7.41 27.86 -0.45
CA GLY A 420 -7.47 29.22 -0.99
C GLY A 420 -8.85 29.85 -0.83
N LYS A 421 -9.04 31.03 -1.44
CA LYS A 421 -10.36 31.70 -1.52
C LYS A 421 -11.24 31.19 -2.68
N THR A 422 -10.66 30.37 -3.56
CA THR A 422 -11.34 29.83 -4.74
C THR A 422 -11.28 28.30 -4.77
N PRO A 423 -12.23 27.64 -5.45
CA PRO A 423 -12.21 26.19 -5.57
C PRO A 423 -10.94 25.65 -6.23
N MET A 424 -10.54 24.44 -5.89
CA MET A 424 -9.52 23.70 -6.62
C MET A 424 -9.86 22.22 -6.67
N HIS A 425 -9.45 21.55 -7.74
CA HIS A 425 -9.53 20.10 -7.86
C HIS A 425 -8.30 19.60 -8.63
N ALA A 426 -7.35 19.02 -7.88
CA ALA A 426 -6.14 18.45 -8.41
C ALA A 426 -6.23 16.92 -8.45
N ARG A 427 -5.80 16.34 -9.56
CA ARG A 427 -5.56 14.92 -9.77
C ARG A 427 -4.06 14.68 -9.68
N VAL A 428 -3.63 13.86 -8.75
CA VAL A 428 -2.23 13.45 -8.56
C VAL A 428 -2.10 12.00 -9.02
N GLU A 429 -1.34 11.78 -10.08
CA GLU A 429 -1.12 10.45 -10.67
C GLU A 429 0.28 9.96 -10.31
N ILE A 430 0.35 8.74 -9.79
CA ILE A 430 1.60 8.00 -9.56
C ILE A 430 1.71 6.99 -10.69
N ILE A 431 2.76 7.09 -11.50
CA ILE A 431 2.87 6.38 -12.78
C ILE A 431 4.16 5.56 -12.79
N ASN A 432 4.07 4.29 -13.13
CA ASN A 432 5.26 3.47 -13.39
C ASN A 432 6.00 3.98 -14.64
N ASN A 433 7.31 4.22 -14.54
CA ASN A 433 8.07 4.79 -15.65
C ASN A 433 8.27 3.82 -16.82
N SER A 434 8.41 2.52 -16.54
CA SER A 434 8.55 1.49 -17.56
C SER A 434 7.21 1.07 -18.19
N ARG A 435 6.11 1.18 -17.44
CA ARG A 435 4.74 0.79 -17.87
C ARG A 435 3.70 1.85 -17.50
N PRO A 436 3.56 2.95 -18.27
CA PRO A 436 2.71 4.09 -17.90
C PRO A 436 1.21 3.79 -17.74
N GLU A 437 0.73 2.65 -18.25
CA GLU A 437 -0.62 2.14 -18.02
C GLU A 437 -0.86 1.67 -16.58
N ILE A 438 0.20 1.27 -15.86
CA ILE A 438 0.15 0.98 -14.44
C ILE A 438 0.32 2.30 -13.68
N ARG A 439 -0.80 2.78 -13.15
CA ARG A 439 -0.86 4.02 -12.39
C ARG A 439 -1.93 3.98 -11.32
N ASP A 440 -1.80 4.87 -10.35
CA ASP A 440 -2.80 5.12 -9.32
C ASP A 440 -3.07 6.62 -9.19
N THR A 441 -4.18 6.99 -8.57
CA THR A 441 -4.67 8.36 -8.54
C THR A 441 -5.16 8.77 -7.17
N ILE A 442 -4.74 9.97 -6.76
CA ILE A 442 -5.22 10.68 -5.57
C ILE A 442 -5.86 11.99 -6.02
N TYR A 443 -6.92 12.38 -5.33
CA TYR A 443 -7.60 13.65 -5.56
C TYR A 443 -7.41 14.59 -4.37
N VAL A 444 -7.08 15.84 -4.64
CA VAL A 444 -7.07 16.92 -3.65
C VAL A 444 -8.09 17.95 -4.10
N LYS A 445 -9.09 18.24 -3.27
CA LYS A 445 -10.16 19.18 -3.61
C LYS A 445 -10.40 20.20 -2.50
N SER A 446 -10.81 21.40 -2.90
CA SER A 446 -11.25 22.47 -2.00
C SER A 446 -12.43 23.19 -2.63
N VAL A 447 -13.49 23.44 -1.86
CA VAL A 447 -14.62 24.27 -2.27
C VAL A 447 -14.91 25.26 -1.14
N PRO A 448 -14.10 26.33 -1.00
CA PRO A 448 -14.31 27.35 0.01
C PRO A 448 -15.61 28.13 -0.25
N ASN A 449 -16.08 28.86 0.76
CA ASN A 449 -17.23 29.74 0.57
C ASN A 449 -16.88 30.85 -0.42
N TYR A 450 -17.88 31.31 -1.19
CA TYR A 450 -17.68 32.42 -2.11
C TYR A 450 -17.57 33.74 -1.34
N ASP A 451 -16.41 34.38 -1.42
CA ASP A 451 -16.13 35.68 -0.81
C ASP A 451 -16.51 35.72 0.69
N THR A 452 -17.29 36.70 1.15
CA THR A 452 -17.73 36.79 2.55
C THR A 452 -19.04 36.05 2.82
N THR A 453 -19.56 35.28 1.87
CA THR A 453 -20.83 34.55 2.00
C THR A 453 -20.66 33.22 2.75
N GLN A 454 -21.79 32.57 3.08
CA GLN A 454 -21.80 31.17 3.53
C GLN A 454 -22.12 30.18 2.40
N GLU A 455 -22.14 30.67 1.17
CA GLU A 455 -22.58 29.90 0.01
C GLU A 455 -21.39 29.26 -0.72
N LYS A 456 -21.59 28.04 -1.22
CA LYS A 456 -20.56 27.29 -1.94
C LYS A 456 -20.67 27.52 -3.46
N PRO A 457 -19.56 27.76 -4.17
CA PRO A 457 -19.53 27.77 -5.63
C PRO A 457 -20.12 26.53 -6.29
N VAL A 458 -20.66 26.72 -7.49
CA VAL A 458 -21.31 25.65 -8.27
C VAL A 458 -20.50 25.39 -9.54
N LEU A 459 -20.06 24.16 -9.74
CA LEU A 459 -19.39 23.75 -10.98
C LEU A 459 -20.45 23.56 -12.08
N PHE A 460 -20.30 24.24 -13.21
CA PHE A 460 -21.17 24.06 -14.37
C PHE A 460 -20.42 24.35 -15.66
N GLY A 461 -20.46 23.41 -16.61
CA GLY A 461 -19.74 23.54 -17.87
C GLY A 461 -18.23 23.57 -17.69
N GLY A 462 -17.71 22.86 -16.68
CA GLY A 462 -16.27 22.77 -16.40
C GLY A 462 -15.64 23.98 -15.68
N ILE A 463 -16.44 24.99 -15.30
CA ILE A 463 -15.99 26.17 -14.55
C ILE A 463 -16.84 26.40 -13.31
N TYR A 464 -16.23 26.89 -12.23
CA TYR A 464 -16.96 27.25 -11.02
C TYR A 464 -17.63 28.62 -11.17
N TRP A 465 -18.92 28.67 -10.87
CA TRP A 465 -19.74 29.88 -10.83
C TRP A 465 -19.96 30.33 -9.39
N ALA A 466 -19.96 31.65 -9.18
CA ALA A 466 -20.38 32.23 -7.92
C ALA A 466 -21.83 31.84 -7.60
N PRO A 467 -22.15 31.44 -6.36
CA PRO A 467 -23.50 31.02 -5.98
C PRO A 467 -24.51 32.17 -5.95
N VAL A 468 -24.03 33.41 -5.85
CA VAL A 468 -24.85 34.64 -5.84
C VAL A 468 -24.30 35.71 -6.79
N ASN A 469 -25.11 36.71 -7.12
CA ASN A 469 -24.67 37.88 -7.89
C ASN A 469 -23.69 38.71 -7.07
N VAL A 470 -22.83 39.50 -7.73
CA VAL A 470 -21.98 40.46 -7.02
C VAL A 470 -22.85 41.38 -6.15
N GLY A 471 -22.49 41.51 -4.88
CA GLY A 471 -23.20 42.33 -3.88
C GLY A 471 -24.35 41.61 -3.14
N ALA A 472 -24.70 40.38 -3.52
CA ALA A 472 -25.59 39.53 -2.72
C ALA A 472 -24.80 38.74 -1.68
N THR A 473 -25.45 38.39 -0.57
CA THR A 473 -24.83 37.69 0.57
C THR A 473 -25.39 36.29 0.80
N GLU A 474 -26.58 36.00 0.30
CA GLU A 474 -27.26 34.71 0.48
C GLU A 474 -28.19 34.40 -0.71
N ILE A 475 -28.51 33.12 -0.92
CA ILE A 475 -29.47 32.71 -1.95
C ILE A 475 -30.90 32.92 -1.43
N GLY A 476 -31.72 33.67 -2.17
CA GLY A 476 -33.12 33.88 -1.82
C GLY A 476 -34.02 34.25 -2.99
N THR A 477 -35.27 34.59 -2.66
CA THR A 477 -36.37 34.85 -3.62
C THR A 477 -36.91 36.27 -3.57
N THR A 478 -36.53 37.07 -2.56
CA THR A 478 -37.01 38.46 -2.45
C THR A 478 -36.18 39.40 -3.32
N THR A 479 -36.73 40.57 -3.62
CA THR A 479 -36.09 41.59 -4.47
C THR A 479 -34.98 42.38 -3.78
N ASP A 480 -34.59 42.00 -2.56
CA ASP A 480 -33.60 42.69 -1.76
C ASP A 480 -32.19 42.51 -2.33
N VAL A 481 -31.33 43.51 -2.13
CA VAL A 481 -29.91 43.48 -2.57
C VAL A 481 -29.18 42.24 -2.04
N LYS A 482 -29.51 41.79 -0.82
CA LYS A 482 -28.93 40.58 -0.22
C LYS A 482 -29.14 39.30 -1.03
N HIS A 483 -30.18 39.23 -1.88
CA HIS A 483 -30.48 38.10 -2.76
C HIS A 483 -30.20 38.39 -4.25
N HIS A 484 -30.48 39.62 -4.70
CA HIS A 484 -30.39 40.00 -6.11
C HIS A 484 -29.03 40.60 -6.50
N GLY A 485 -28.28 41.08 -5.52
CA GLY A 485 -27.01 41.76 -5.70
C GLY A 485 -27.18 43.14 -6.31
N LEU A 486 -26.07 43.66 -6.82
CA LEU A 486 -25.97 44.97 -7.44
C LEU A 486 -26.01 44.87 -8.97
N LEU A 487 -26.36 45.99 -9.60
CA LEU A 487 -26.28 46.20 -11.04
C LEU A 487 -25.04 47.04 -11.34
N PHE A 488 -24.37 46.78 -12.47
CA PHE A 488 -23.15 47.46 -12.85
C PHE A 488 -23.30 48.04 -14.25
N GLN A 489 -22.72 49.22 -14.47
CA GLN A 489 -22.43 49.69 -15.83
C GLN A 489 -21.15 49.00 -16.30
N TRP A 490 -21.12 48.55 -17.55
CA TRP A 490 -20.05 47.68 -18.03
C TRP A 490 -18.70 48.38 -17.94
N GLY A 491 -17.69 47.72 -17.36
CA GLY A 491 -16.37 48.30 -17.14
C GLY A 491 -16.17 49.05 -15.81
N ARG A 492 -17.20 49.14 -14.95
CA ARG A 492 -17.09 49.73 -13.60
C ARG A 492 -17.08 48.66 -12.51
N ASN A 493 -16.32 48.88 -11.44
CA ASN A 493 -16.39 48.11 -10.19
C ASN A 493 -17.40 48.70 -9.18
N ILE A 494 -18.13 49.75 -9.56
CA ILE A 494 -19.13 50.41 -8.72
C ILE A 494 -20.52 49.86 -9.09
N GLY A 495 -21.16 49.25 -8.10
CA GLY A 495 -22.50 48.68 -8.23
C GLY A 495 -23.60 49.64 -7.76
N PHE A 496 -24.79 49.43 -8.30
CA PHE A 496 -25.99 50.21 -8.04
C PHE A 496 -27.11 49.29 -7.58
N VAL A 497 -27.90 49.75 -6.62
CA VAL A 497 -29.08 49.00 -6.19
C VAL A 497 -30.20 49.12 -7.24
N TYR A 498 -31.02 48.09 -7.26
CA TYR A 498 -32.28 48.07 -7.99
C TYR A 498 -33.30 48.98 -7.28
N ASN A 499 -34.08 49.79 -8.01
CA ASN A 499 -34.95 50.84 -7.44
C ASN A 499 -34.20 51.75 -6.46
N GLY A 500 -33.01 52.25 -6.83
CA GLY A 500 -32.35 53.31 -6.05
C GLY A 500 -33.37 54.41 -5.74
N GLU A 501 -33.83 54.48 -4.49
CA GLU A 501 -34.85 55.43 -4.11
C GLU A 501 -34.22 56.82 -4.10
N LYS A 502 -34.88 57.74 -4.82
CA LYS A 502 -35.44 59.03 -4.41
C LYS A 502 -35.21 59.49 -2.95
N GLY A 503 -34.01 59.31 -2.41
CA GLY A 503 -33.54 59.95 -1.20
C GLY A 503 -33.08 61.39 -1.47
N THR A 504 -32.55 62.06 -0.45
CA THR A 504 -31.99 63.42 -0.57
C THR A 504 -30.66 63.47 -1.32
N THR A 505 -30.04 62.32 -1.60
CA THR A 505 -28.81 62.20 -2.39
C THR A 505 -29.12 61.53 -3.74
N PRO A 506 -28.87 62.21 -4.88
CA PRO A 506 -29.04 61.61 -6.19
C PRO A 506 -28.06 60.45 -6.38
N ASP A 507 -28.55 59.29 -6.87
CA ASP A 507 -27.73 58.14 -7.26
C ASP A 507 -27.47 58.09 -8.78
N VAL A 508 -27.97 59.09 -9.51
CA VAL A 508 -27.82 59.29 -10.95
C VAL A 508 -27.09 60.60 -11.22
N TYR A 509 -26.09 60.56 -12.10
CA TYR A 509 -25.37 61.76 -12.53
C TYR A 509 -26.32 62.69 -13.33
N PRO A 510 -26.43 63.98 -12.99
CA PRO A 510 -27.47 64.84 -13.55
C PRO A 510 -27.28 65.10 -15.05
N ILE A 511 -26.03 65.17 -15.51
CA ILE A 511 -25.68 65.46 -16.90
C ILE A 511 -25.85 64.21 -17.77
N MET A 512 -26.46 64.38 -18.94
CA MET A 512 -26.65 63.32 -19.92
C MET A 512 -25.47 63.29 -20.90
N GLY A 513 -24.87 62.11 -21.07
CA GLY A 513 -23.76 61.88 -22.00
C GLY A 513 -22.60 61.13 -21.35
N ALA A 514 -21.75 60.53 -22.17
CA ALA A 514 -20.54 59.89 -21.70
C ALA A 514 -19.57 60.91 -21.05
N VAL A 515 -18.83 60.47 -20.04
CA VAL A 515 -17.83 61.30 -19.33
C VAL A 515 -16.43 60.70 -19.47
N SER A 516 -15.39 61.47 -19.14
CA SER A 516 -14.02 60.94 -19.09
C SER A 516 -13.82 59.98 -17.91
N TRP A 517 -12.78 59.15 -17.98
CA TRP A 517 -12.41 58.22 -16.92
C TRP A 517 -12.25 58.91 -15.55
N GLU A 518 -11.54 60.03 -15.53
CA GLU A 518 -11.28 60.83 -14.33
C GLU A 518 -12.60 61.27 -13.67
N VAL A 519 -13.55 61.78 -14.45
CA VAL A 519 -14.87 62.21 -13.94
C VAL A 519 -15.67 61.03 -13.38
N ALA A 520 -15.62 59.86 -14.02
CA ALA A 520 -16.40 58.69 -13.63
C ALA A 520 -15.86 57.94 -12.40
N MET A 521 -14.55 58.01 -12.15
CA MET A 521 -13.86 57.20 -11.14
C MET A 521 -13.32 58.03 -9.96
N GLU A 522 -13.01 59.30 -10.18
CA GLU A 522 -12.35 60.17 -9.20
C GLU A 522 -13.07 61.51 -9.00
N GLY A 523 -13.85 61.97 -9.98
CA GLY A 523 -14.59 63.22 -9.95
C GLY A 523 -16.07 63.11 -9.58
N ASP A 524 -16.86 64.10 -10.03
CA ASP A 524 -18.25 64.31 -9.60
C ASP A 524 -19.23 63.20 -9.97
N ALA A 525 -18.89 62.32 -10.93
CA ALA A 525 -19.72 61.17 -11.32
C ALA A 525 -19.33 59.87 -10.60
N LYS A 526 -18.33 59.92 -9.71
CA LYS A 526 -17.91 58.78 -8.90
C LYS A 526 -19.07 58.30 -8.02
N GLY A 527 -19.36 57.00 -8.08
CA GLY A 527 -20.46 56.42 -7.30
C GLY A 527 -21.85 56.63 -7.89
N LEU A 528 -22.00 57.45 -8.94
CA LEU A 528 -23.29 57.77 -9.55
C LEU A 528 -23.51 56.99 -10.85
N PHE A 529 -24.76 56.64 -11.13
CA PHE A 529 -25.17 56.04 -12.40
C PHE A 529 -25.10 57.09 -13.52
N ILE A 530 -24.26 56.85 -14.53
CA ILE A 530 -24.02 57.83 -15.61
C ILE A 530 -24.98 57.56 -16.77
N LYS A 531 -25.88 58.51 -17.05
CA LYS A 531 -26.81 58.39 -18.18
C LYS A 531 -26.10 58.63 -19.51
N SER A 532 -26.54 57.95 -20.55
CA SER A 532 -26.03 58.07 -21.91
C SER A 532 -27.15 58.15 -22.94
N ASN A 533 -26.78 58.42 -24.19
CA ASN A 533 -27.67 58.51 -25.34
C ASN A 533 -26.95 58.00 -26.60
N SER A 534 -27.67 57.93 -27.72
CA SER A 534 -27.13 57.45 -29.00
C SER A 534 -25.98 58.31 -29.54
N ALA A 535 -25.95 59.62 -29.24
CA ALA A 535 -24.85 60.50 -29.64
C ALA A 535 -23.53 60.18 -28.90
N SER A 536 -23.63 59.54 -27.72
CA SER A 536 -22.49 59.02 -26.94
C SER A 536 -22.27 57.51 -27.15
N GLY A 537 -22.81 56.92 -28.22
CA GLY A 537 -22.68 55.49 -28.49
C GLY A 537 -23.35 54.57 -27.47
N ASN A 538 -24.28 55.09 -26.64
CA ASN A 538 -24.86 54.40 -25.49
C ASN A 538 -23.82 53.91 -24.46
N ASP A 539 -22.69 54.61 -24.38
CA ASP A 539 -21.61 54.38 -23.42
C ASP A 539 -21.61 55.44 -22.31
N TRP A 540 -21.18 55.07 -21.12
CA TRP A 540 -20.97 56.00 -20.02
C TRP A 540 -19.57 56.62 -20.08
N LEU A 541 -18.63 56.00 -20.80
CA LEU A 541 -17.24 56.43 -20.92
C LEU A 541 -16.94 57.02 -22.31
N PHE A 542 -16.19 58.12 -22.34
CA PHE A 542 -15.61 58.67 -23.57
C PHE A 542 -14.12 59.02 -23.40
N PRO A 543 -13.23 58.56 -24.31
CA PRO A 543 -13.51 57.61 -25.40
C PRO A 543 -13.87 56.21 -24.86
N GLN A 544 -14.59 55.43 -25.67
CA GLN A 544 -14.95 54.05 -25.36
C GLN A 544 -13.70 53.18 -25.18
N ASP A 545 -13.72 52.28 -24.19
CA ASP A 545 -12.62 51.38 -23.86
C ASP A 545 -13.12 49.94 -23.73
N ASP A 546 -12.66 49.06 -24.60
CA ASP A 546 -13.04 47.63 -24.66
C ASP A 546 -12.23 46.77 -23.67
N SER A 547 -11.20 47.34 -23.04
CA SER A 547 -10.26 46.59 -22.20
C SER A 547 -10.67 46.49 -20.73
N LEU A 548 -11.70 47.25 -20.30
CA LEU A 548 -12.02 47.48 -18.88
C LEU A 548 -12.26 46.20 -18.07
N TRP A 549 -12.85 45.16 -18.67
CA TRP A 549 -13.06 43.84 -18.05
C TRP A 549 -12.31 42.70 -18.74
N SER A 550 -11.43 42.98 -19.71
CA SER A 550 -10.76 41.96 -20.55
C SER A 550 -9.26 41.76 -20.27
N GLY A 551 -8.70 42.37 -19.20
CA GLY A 551 -7.26 42.25 -18.89
C GLY A 551 -6.88 42.61 -17.46
N ASP A 552 -7.42 43.70 -16.92
CA ASP A 552 -7.12 44.18 -15.55
C ASP A 552 -8.19 43.69 -14.56
N LYS A 553 -8.01 42.46 -14.05
CA LYS A 553 -8.87 41.82 -13.04
C LYS A 553 -9.11 42.70 -11.80
N GLN A 554 -8.19 43.60 -11.49
CA GLN A 554 -8.24 44.53 -10.35
C GLN A 554 -9.35 45.60 -10.44
N ARG A 555 -9.96 45.80 -11.62
CA ARG A 555 -11.00 46.81 -11.87
C ARG A 555 -12.39 46.22 -12.13
N GLY A 556 -12.52 44.89 -12.07
CA GLY A 556 -13.80 44.21 -12.20
C GLY A 556 -14.62 44.26 -10.91
N PRO A 557 -15.94 44.02 -10.99
CA PRO A 557 -16.80 43.94 -9.80
C PRO A 557 -16.67 42.61 -9.04
N CYS A 558 -15.93 41.63 -9.57
CA CYS A 558 -15.75 40.31 -8.97
C CYS A 558 -14.64 40.31 -7.90
N PRO A 559 -14.78 39.51 -6.82
CA PRO A 559 -13.77 39.39 -5.79
C PRO A 559 -12.50 38.68 -6.31
N GLU A 560 -11.41 38.74 -5.53
CA GLU A 560 -10.12 38.15 -5.88
C GLU A 560 -10.25 36.65 -6.26
N GLY A 561 -9.70 36.28 -7.42
CA GLY A 561 -9.77 34.92 -7.97
C GLY A 561 -11.06 34.63 -8.76
N TRP A 562 -11.90 35.63 -8.94
CA TRP A 562 -13.14 35.57 -9.70
C TRP A 562 -13.18 36.70 -10.75
N ARG A 563 -13.81 36.43 -11.89
CA ARG A 563 -13.96 37.39 -12.99
C ARG A 563 -15.37 37.40 -13.57
N VAL A 564 -15.65 38.42 -14.37
CA VAL A 564 -16.85 38.48 -15.21
C VAL A 564 -16.78 37.34 -16.23
N PRO A 565 -17.89 36.60 -16.47
CA PRO A 565 -17.91 35.50 -17.43
C PRO A 565 -17.77 36.03 -18.85
N THR A 566 -17.21 35.21 -19.71
CA THR A 566 -17.20 35.41 -21.15
C THR A 566 -18.55 35.02 -21.75
N LYS A 567 -18.79 35.47 -22.98
CA LYS A 567 -19.91 35.08 -23.83
C LYS A 567 -19.94 33.56 -24.01
N THR A 568 -18.78 32.93 -24.21
CA THR A 568 -18.69 31.46 -24.38
C THR A 568 -19.21 30.73 -23.14
N GLU A 569 -18.85 31.19 -21.95
CA GLU A 569 -19.33 30.61 -20.68
C GLU A 569 -20.84 30.83 -20.49
N LEU A 570 -21.37 32.01 -20.85
CA LEU A 570 -22.81 32.25 -20.84
C LEU A 570 -23.55 31.43 -21.92
N GLU A 571 -22.92 31.14 -23.05
CA GLU A 571 -23.49 30.26 -24.09
C GLU A 571 -23.65 28.82 -23.62
N LEU A 572 -22.87 28.36 -22.64
CA LEU A 572 -23.08 27.04 -22.01
C LEU A 572 -24.44 26.99 -21.31
N ILE A 573 -24.81 28.05 -20.57
CA ILE A 573 -26.13 28.16 -19.92
C ILE A 573 -27.24 28.16 -20.98
N LYS A 574 -27.05 28.90 -22.08
CA LYS A 574 -28.02 28.93 -23.18
C LYS A 574 -28.18 27.58 -23.87
N THR A 575 -27.07 26.89 -24.12
CA THR A 575 -27.08 25.59 -24.78
C THR A 575 -27.79 24.56 -23.90
N ALA A 576 -27.53 24.59 -22.59
CA ALA A 576 -28.20 23.73 -21.62
C ALA A 576 -29.71 24.04 -21.44
N TYR A 577 -30.21 25.14 -22.01
CA TYR A 577 -31.61 25.55 -21.94
C TYR A 577 -32.52 25.00 -23.08
N GLY A 578 -32.02 24.59 -24.25
CA GLY A 578 -32.87 24.16 -25.41
C GLY A 578 -33.00 22.63 -25.58
N THR A 579 -34.03 22.02 -26.19
CA THR A 579 -35.33 22.43 -26.78
C THR A 579 -36.55 22.02 -25.93
N SER A 580 -36.37 21.60 -24.69
CA SER A 580 -37.46 21.10 -23.84
C SER A 580 -38.03 22.21 -22.95
N TYR A 581 -38.99 22.97 -23.47
CA TYR A 581 -39.97 23.72 -22.66
C TYR A 581 -40.92 22.73 -21.97
N THR A 582 -40.39 21.74 -21.27
CA THR A 582 -41.19 20.78 -20.52
C THR A 582 -40.81 20.91 -19.06
N ALA A 583 -41.77 21.44 -18.31
CA ALA A 583 -41.81 21.40 -16.86
C ALA A 583 -41.31 20.04 -16.35
N ASN A 584 -40.40 20.09 -15.39
CA ASN A 584 -39.77 18.97 -14.68
C ASN A 584 -38.76 18.13 -15.50
N GLY A 585 -37.48 18.50 -15.42
CA GLY A 585 -36.37 17.59 -15.79
C GLY A 585 -35.11 18.26 -16.35
N GLY A 586 -35.25 19.40 -17.03
CA GLY A 586 -34.15 20.08 -17.74
C GLY A 586 -32.98 20.53 -16.85
N THR A 587 -31.82 20.76 -17.49
CA THR A 587 -30.61 21.30 -16.82
C THR A 587 -30.80 22.77 -16.44
N VAL A 588 -31.52 23.54 -17.24
CA VAL A 588 -31.91 24.92 -16.94
C VAL A 588 -33.43 25.05 -16.92
N ILE A 589 -34.00 25.59 -15.84
CA ILE A 589 -35.46 25.66 -15.63
C ILE A 589 -35.85 27.08 -15.16
N TRP A 590 -36.88 27.66 -15.78
CA TRP A 590 -37.51 28.88 -15.27
C TRP A 590 -38.40 28.55 -14.06
N LYS A 591 -38.16 29.26 -12.95
CA LYS A 591 -38.89 29.14 -11.69
C LYS A 591 -39.80 30.36 -11.55
N ALA A 592 -41.06 30.20 -11.93
CA ALA A 592 -41.99 31.32 -12.11
C ALA A 592 -42.35 32.04 -10.81
N GLU A 593 -42.55 31.31 -9.72
CA GLU A 593 -42.88 31.88 -8.41
C GLU A 593 -41.67 32.64 -7.83
N GLU A 594 -40.48 32.09 -8.05
CA GLU A 594 -39.20 32.62 -7.56
C GLU A 594 -38.53 33.60 -8.53
N LYS A 595 -39.14 33.83 -9.71
CA LYS A 595 -38.70 34.77 -10.74
C LYS A 595 -37.21 34.67 -11.07
N ARG A 596 -36.74 33.46 -11.34
CA ARG A 596 -35.33 33.15 -11.61
C ARG A 596 -35.18 31.96 -12.54
N ILE A 597 -33.99 31.76 -13.09
CA ILE A 597 -33.61 30.45 -13.65
C ILE A 597 -32.79 29.66 -12.64
N GLU A 598 -33.02 28.36 -12.66
CA GLU A 598 -32.30 27.32 -11.93
C GLU A 598 -31.42 26.56 -12.92
N VAL A 599 -30.13 26.39 -12.62
CA VAL A 599 -29.16 25.65 -13.44
C VAL A 599 -28.58 24.52 -12.57
N LYS A 600 -28.79 23.27 -12.97
CA LYS A 600 -28.20 22.11 -12.27
C LYS A 600 -26.69 22.09 -12.53
N GLY A 601 -25.89 22.02 -11.47
CA GLY A 601 -24.45 21.89 -11.57
C GLY A 601 -24.01 20.52 -12.08
N ASP A 602 -22.76 20.42 -12.54
CA ASP A 602 -22.16 19.22 -13.13
C ASP A 602 -22.11 18.05 -12.13
N ASN A 603 -22.03 18.35 -10.82
CA ASN A 603 -22.02 17.36 -9.75
C ASN A 603 -23.43 17.01 -9.21
N LEU A 604 -24.50 17.55 -9.81
CA LEU A 604 -25.93 17.30 -9.51
C LEU A 604 -26.42 17.60 -8.07
N GLU A 605 -25.52 17.78 -7.12
CA GLU A 605 -25.82 18.08 -5.71
C GLU A 605 -25.99 19.58 -5.44
N LYS A 606 -25.52 20.43 -6.37
CA LYS A 606 -25.55 21.88 -6.25
C LYS A 606 -26.28 22.51 -7.43
N VAL A 607 -26.91 23.63 -7.16
CA VAL A 607 -27.79 24.33 -8.10
C VAL A 607 -27.40 25.80 -8.12
N LEU A 608 -27.24 26.34 -9.32
CA LEU A 608 -26.91 27.73 -9.57
C LEU A 608 -28.19 28.51 -9.92
N TYR A 609 -28.40 29.63 -9.25
CA TYR A 609 -29.60 30.44 -9.42
C TYR A 609 -29.28 31.81 -10.02
N PHE A 610 -29.99 32.19 -11.08
CA PHE A 610 -29.92 33.54 -11.65
C PHE A 610 -31.27 34.25 -11.46
N PRO A 611 -31.38 35.22 -10.53
CA PRO A 611 -32.59 36.01 -10.36
C PRO A 611 -32.88 36.92 -11.57
N ALA A 612 -34.16 37.13 -11.87
CA ALA A 612 -34.63 38.09 -12.87
C ALA A 612 -34.64 39.52 -12.28
N VAL A 613 -33.45 40.08 -12.05
CA VAL A 613 -33.27 41.39 -11.38
C VAL A 613 -33.80 42.55 -12.22
N GLY A 614 -33.86 42.41 -13.55
CA GLY A 614 -34.12 43.53 -14.46
C GLY A 614 -32.86 44.33 -14.76
N ASP A 615 -33.04 45.59 -15.16
CA ASP A 615 -31.96 46.49 -15.57
C ASP A 615 -32.20 47.95 -15.15
N ARG A 616 -31.16 48.79 -15.25
CA ARG A 616 -31.31 50.26 -15.18
C ARG A 616 -31.07 50.87 -16.55
N SER A 617 -32.05 51.63 -17.03
CA SER A 617 -32.03 52.24 -18.35
C SER A 617 -30.93 53.31 -18.46
N HIS A 618 -30.13 53.22 -19.52
CA HIS A 618 -29.07 54.20 -19.80
C HIS A 618 -29.61 55.62 -20.04
N GLY A 619 -30.84 55.77 -20.54
CA GLY A 619 -31.39 57.09 -20.88
C GLY A 619 -32.00 57.84 -19.68
N SER A 620 -32.61 57.11 -18.75
CA SER A 620 -33.33 57.71 -17.61
C SER A 620 -32.70 57.42 -16.25
N GLY A 621 -31.86 56.40 -16.14
CA GLY A 621 -31.37 55.88 -14.86
C GLY A 621 -32.42 55.08 -14.06
N ASN A 622 -33.65 54.99 -14.56
CA ASN A 622 -34.74 54.26 -13.90
C ASN A 622 -34.58 52.75 -14.08
N SER A 623 -35.03 52.00 -13.07
CA SER A 623 -35.02 50.55 -13.11
C SER A 623 -36.26 49.97 -13.82
N THR A 624 -36.08 48.90 -14.59
CA THR A 624 -37.13 48.25 -15.40
C THR A 624 -37.03 46.73 -15.34
N ASN A 625 -38.13 46.04 -15.69
CA ASN A 625 -38.19 44.58 -15.94
C ASN A 625 -37.98 43.62 -14.75
N GLN A 626 -38.18 44.09 -13.51
CA GLN A 626 -38.12 43.25 -12.29
C GLN A 626 -38.98 42.01 -12.39
N GLY A 627 -38.38 40.88 -12.06
CA GLY A 627 -39.09 39.61 -12.01
C GLY A 627 -39.57 39.09 -13.36
N MET A 628 -39.32 39.84 -14.44
CA MET A 628 -39.70 39.51 -15.80
C MET A 628 -38.49 39.10 -16.62
N HIS A 629 -37.37 39.82 -16.46
CA HIS A 629 -36.14 39.55 -17.19
C HIS A 629 -34.90 39.50 -16.29
N GLY A 630 -34.00 38.57 -16.59
CA GLY A 630 -32.64 38.57 -16.07
C GLY A 630 -31.65 38.99 -17.13
N TYR A 631 -30.82 39.99 -16.81
CA TYR A 631 -29.78 40.49 -17.70
C TYR A 631 -28.42 40.39 -17.02
N TYR A 632 -27.52 39.65 -17.66
CA TYR A 632 -26.19 39.36 -17.10
C TYR A 632 -25.10 39.76 -18.08
N TRP A 633 -24.13 40.52 -17.58
CA TRP A 633 -23.00 40.94 -18.38
C TRP A 633 -22.06 39.79 -18.74
N SER A 634 -21.46 39.89 -19.93
CA SER A 634 -20.20 39.23 -20.23
C SER A 634 -19.04 40.22 -20.34
N SER A 635 -17.81 39.72 -20.34
CA SER A 635 -16.60 40.50 -20.63
C SER A 635 -16.35 40.76 -22.13
N ASP A 636 -17.14 40.18 -23.04
CA ASP A 636 -16.88 40.23 -24.48
C ASP A 636 -17.47 41.45 -25.19
N PRO A 637 -16.62 42.31 -25.82
CA PRO A 637 -17.07 43.41 -26.65
C PRO A 637 -17.68 42.98 -27.98
N PHE A 638 -18.63 43.76 -28.47
CA PHE A 638 -19.33 43.58 -29.74
C PHE A 638 -19.66 44.93 -30.37
N GLY A 639 -18.69 45.50 -31.10
CA GLY A 639 -18.79 46.86 -31.63
C GLY A 639 -19.03 47.87 -30.50
N LEU A 640 -20.01 48.76 -30.68
CA LEU A 640 -20.39 49.75 -29.66
C LEU A 640 -21.18 49.18 -28.46
N SER A 641 -21.32 47.85 -28.37
CA SER A 641 -22.13 47.15 -27.36
C SER A 641 -21.37 45.93 -26.83
N LEU A 642 -21.98 45.20 -25.90
CA LEU A 642 -21.41 43.97 -25.32
C LEU A 642 -22.40 42.82 -25.45
N LYS A 643 -21.87 41.60 -25.37
CA LYS A 643 -22.69 40.40 -25.23
C LYS A 643 -23.22 40.26 -23.81
N ILE A 644 -24.47 39.80 -23.72
CA ILE A 644 -25.18 39.60 -22.47
C ILE A 644 -26.03 38.33 -22.54
N LEU A 645 -26.19 37.66 -21.42
CA LEU A 645 -27.24 36.67 -21.24
C LEU A 645 -28.54 37.41 -20.89
N ASN A 646 -29.60 37.13 -21.63
CA ASN A 646 -30.96 37.61 -21.38
C ASN A 646 -31.88 36.40 -21.25
N PHE A 647 -32.65 36.34 -20.18
CA PHE A 647 -33.73 35.37 -20.05
C PHE A 647 -35.03 35.99 -19.54
N SER A 648 -36.12 35.30 -19.81
CA SER A 648 -37.47 35.52 -19.29
C SER A 648 -38.18 34.17 -19.11
N ALA A 649 -39.47 34.19 -18.78
CA ALA A 649 -40.27 32.97 -18.68
C ALA A 649 -40.31 32.13 -19.97
N SER A 650 -40.15 32.74 -21.15
CA SER A 650 -40.31 32.07 -22.44
C SER A 650 -39.05 32.04 -23.31
N THR A 651 -37.99 32.71 -22.90
CA THR A 651 -36.78 32.87 -23.74
C THR A 651 -35.52 32.88 -22.89
N LEU A 652 -34.44 32.34 -23.46
CA LEU A 652 -33.08 32.54 -22.97
C LEU A 652 -32.16 32.64 -24.18
N LEU A 653 -31.43 33.75 -24.30
CA LEU A 653 -30.62 34.08 -25.46
C LEU A 653 -29.39 34.88 -25.10
N ILE A 654 -28.41 34.89 -26.01
CA ILE A 654 -27.31 35.84 -25.98
C ILE A 654 -27.70 37.06 -26.82
N GLY A 655 -27.82 38.21 -26.17
CA GLY A 655 -28.20 39.48 -26.77
C GLY A 655 -27.03 40.45 -26.84
N ASN A 656 -27.35 41.70 -27.15
CA ASN A 656 -26.42 42.83 -27.13
C ASN A 656 -26.94 43.91 -26.17
N SER A 657 -26.04 44.68 -25.56
CA SER A 657 -26.44 45.85 -24.74
C SER A 657 -25.39 46.95 -24.74
N GLY A 658 -25.85 48.21 -24.67
CA GLY A 658 -24.99 49.38 -24.51
C GLY A 658 -24.36 49.44 -23.12
N ARG A 659 -23.13 49.97 -23.05
CA ARG A 659 -22.27 49.96 -21.85
C ARG A 659 -22.84 50.71 -20.66
N ALA A 660 -23.64 51.75 -20.92
CA ALA A 660 -24.25 52.59 -19.89
C ALA A 660 -25.45 51.94 -19.16
N VAL A 661 -25.93 50.78 -19.59
CA VAL A 661 -27.05 50.09 -18.90
C VAL A 661 -26.56 49.47 -17.59
N GLY A 662 -27.38 49.48 -16.54
CA GLY A 662 -27.07 48.77 -15.29
C GLY A 662 -27.57 47.32 -15.35
N ARG A 663 -26.69 46.32 -15.25
CA ARG A 663 -27.06 44.89 -15.29
C ARG A 663 -26.29 44.04 -14.28
N SER A 664 -26.81 42.86 -13.97
CA SER A 664 -26.19 41.96 -13.00
C SER A 664 -24.87 41.37 -13.50
N VAL A 665 -24.00 41.04 -12.56
CA VAL A 665 -22.77 40.27 -12.80
C VAL A 665 -22.81 39.00 -11.96
N ARG A 666 -22.59 37.86 -12.62
CA ARG A 666 -22.43 36.56 -11.98
C ARG A 666 -21.02 36.06 -12.25
N CYS A 667 -20.15 36.13 -11.24
CA CYS A 667 -18.75 35.83 -11.44
C CYS A 667 -18.49 34.34 -11.71
N VAL A 668 -17.42 34.06 -12.43
CA VAL A 668 -16.84 32.73 -12.63
C VAL A 668 -15.42 32.71 -12.10
N GLN A 669 -14.94 31.54 -11.71
CA GLN A 669 -13.55 31.38 -11.28
C GLN A 669 -12.60 31.73 -12.43
N GLU A 670 -11.47 32.36 -12.08
CA GLU A 670 -10.46 32.79 -13.05
C GLU A 670 -9.71 31.67 -13.77
#